data_AF-A0A818EDQ0-F1
#
_entry.id   AF-A0A818EDQ0-F1
#
_cell.length_a   1.000
_cell.length_b   1.000
_cell.length_c   1.000
_cell.angle_alpha   90.00
_cell.angle_beta   90.00
_cell.angle_gamma   90.00
#
_symmetry.space_group_name_H-M   'P 1'
#
loop_
_entity.id
_entity.type
_entity.pdbx_description
1 polymer ?
#
loop_
_entity_poly.entity_id
_entity_poly.type
_entity_poly.pdbx_seq_one_letter_code
_entity_poly.pdbx_strand_id
1 'polypeptide(L)'
;MDVYENPLRQLIEINNNNNNNKHDSQFMYDLIELTLEKITITEKDIFEDTFVRPMKSTFIYSVLFNDCFRTLSIYVKVVQQMGTMWTSWEEYGLCANYILAWEKQNSEQREITNHLWNLIQVIKQRQCSFEIMLEEASKELNAKKSICEMIQSCVSEYCQNANDKEDLVNHAQNILKQLMTDPVCSVEIHSEIIALAKYAQELMPYSKCQLWQSFLTNYQNLNTAVMTSEEIDLTKIEPERKDDDFSLSHSKSCFSILQADAKLFHIFIDQLIRNCSKWEILPISQSSKLFPNMYNDLGPLKHKFNVDVIEFFTTLFDYSKNLSHVNHICQGCINLFDLFQIQLDDSKTMLTDVLQMNENTNGKTFLTIYQTFRQHFYDRYSAKMNKMFFYYDSAIELIKFLYPLSTSDVDNLRETVNDWDETLINTKTVLDLVILKTFLDQLNDRIKRIQQKSSSILTLDQITACFEGLLEDDQSKIIFEYFESCHLLLPSIQHIYMNLTDRRLSKRRQILNIMKNISFSFKSLGQQELKESYELNYNYDITINFNELSDLRDRARLIEYSNRLKTQNDTEQDTEMLHSFVSFVDTIENIIKNLTQLNMVGYPCVQSLLESSKTFTCIEGKYNELIEFEQTIEKLRVEWEYHLCELYKEHISLTYFFYQQFWIIERYLYNRTIFINNAYHLLKYIGIQPELIQYDFLLDMNEDPVNRLKKVGQVLSIQKTKSIETAEQKLPTNNTILLVQTSDEGIMRAILSLFTFVQVSAGFNQLFYCTERTTWMEMRAFAYRCFYSEKFHQLIRPELLTLSVQDKFIELLHQMISSQPDRHFQFGIITTSSNINQQLINSLKALELVHEIYDYQMLNKTKLKEEIEKLNEKNCFLVTSHIAGLGKSTTIRNIIHNSGKEHIKFPISGNIDMESLMTRFCNCVNDSSSSSKIAIHIDIGVIHDINQLNKFLYSVILFRSFRCESMAINVDVDVPIYIELDSSPQMTSLFEKIIILQNLEKIEIFRIDWKQMDINHLSGIQL
;
A
#
# COMPACT_ATOMS: atom_id res chain seq x y z
N MET A 1 -4.13 -12.50 27.56
CA MET A 1 -5.27 -12.46 28.50
C MET A 1 -5.77 -11.03 28.49
N ASP A 2 -6.98 -10.83 27.99
CA ASP A 2 -7.58 -9.51 27.83
C ASP A 2 -7.74 -8.82 29.18
N VAL A 3 -7.41 -7.52 29.19
CA VAL A 3 -7.37 -6.64 30.37
C VAL A 3 -8.77 -6.43 31.01
N TYR A 4 -9.82 -7.05 30.45
CA TYR A 4 -11.22 -6.96 30.90
C TYR A 4 -11.72 -8.17 31.73
N GLU A 5 -10.91 -9.22 31.93
CA GLU A 5 -11.33 -10.43 32.68
C GLU A 5 -10.49 -10.68 33.95
N ASN A 6 -10.14 -9.65 34.74
CA ASN A 6 -9.55 -9.89 36.07
C ASN A 6 -10.67 -9.96 37.13
N PRO A 7 -10.96 -11.15 37.71
CA PRO A 7 -12.05 -11.32 38.66
C PRO A 7 -11.86 -10.48 39.93
N LEU A 8 -10.61 -10.27 40.38
CA LEU A 8 -10.32 -9.46 41.56
C LEU A 8 -10.67 -7.99 41.33
N ARG A 9 -10.43 -7.46 40.13
CA ARG A 9 -10.78 -6.08 39.76
C ARG A 9 -12.29 -5.88 39.74
N GLN A 10 -13.04 -6.82 39.16
CA GLN A 10 -14.50 -6.77 39.15
C GLN A 10 -15.08 -6.87 40.57
N LEU A 11 -14.52 -7.73 41.43
CA LEU A 11 -14.93 -7.84 42.83
C LEU A 11 -14.70 -6.53 43.61
N ILE A 12 -13.57 -5.85 43.37
CA ILE A 12 -13.25 -4.56 44.00
C ILE A 12 -14.17 -3.44 43.50
N GLU A 13 -14.45 -3.38 42.19
CA GLU A 13 -15.36 -2.38 41.60
C GLU A 13 -16.79 -2.56 42.14
N ILE A 14 -17.27 -3.80 42.28
CA ILE A 14 -18.58 -4.11 42.89
C ILE A 14 -18.60 -3.69 44.37
N ASN A 15 -17.54 -3.97 45.13
CA ASN A 15 -17.45 -3.58 46.54
C ASN A 15 -17.47 -2.05 46.72
N ASN A 16 -16.72 -1.32 45.88
CA ASN A 16 -16.65 0.14 45.95
C ASN A 16 -17.97 0.83 45.55
N ASN A 17 -18.71 0.25 44.59
CA ASN A 17 -20.02 0.77 44.15
C ASN A 17 -21.16 0.50 45.15
N ASN A 18 -21.05 -0.53 45.99
CA ASN A 18 -22.10 -0.96 46.94
C ASN A 18 -22.02 -0.33 48.33
N ASN A 19 -21.16 0.68 48.54
CA ASN A 19 -20.93 1.33 49.84
C ASN A 19 -22.16 1.97 50.53
N ASN A 20 -23.36 1.94 49.93
CA ASN A 20 -24.61 2.40 50.54
C ASN A 20 -25.44 1.28 51.22
N ASN A 21 -25.13 -0.01 51.03
CA ASN A 21 -25.84 -1.13 51.66
C ASN A 21 -24.89 -1.98 52.52
N LYS A 22 -24.85 -1.70 53.84
CA LYS A 22 -23.92 -2.32 54.81
C LYS A 22 -24.02 -3.84 55.02
N HIS A 23 -25.01 -4.52 54.45
CA HIS A 23 -25.21 -5.96 54.70
C HIS A 23 -24.82 -6.89 53.54
N ASP A 24 -24.60 -6.37 52.32
CA ASP A 24 -24.08 -7.16 51.19
C ASP A 24 -22.53 -7.15 51.11
N SER A 25 -21.85 -6.38 51.98
CA SER A 25 -20.39 -6.20 51.91
C SER A 25 -19.59 -7.34 52.52
N GLN A 26 -20.12 -8.11 53.47
CA GLN A 26 -19.31 -9.12 54.18
C GLN A 26 -18.94 -10.30 53.26
N PHE A 27 -19.89 -10.81 52.48
CA PHE A 27 -19.63 -11.88 51.51
C PHE A 27 -18.63 -11.46 50.43
N MET A 28 -18.73 -10.21 49.95
CA MET A 28 -17.78 -9.66 48.99
C MET A 28 -16.39 -9.48 49.60
N TYR A 29 -16.31 -9.02 50.85
CA TYR A 29 -15.06 -8.93 51.60
C TYR A 29 -14.43 -10.32 51.79
N ASP A 30 -15.20 -11.33 52.19
CA ASP A 30 -14.72 -12.69 52.40
C ASP A 30 -14.23 -13.31 51.07
N LEU A 31 -14.90 -13.05 49.95
CA LEU A 31 -14.46 -13.49 48.61
C LEU A 31 -13.18 -12.80 48.15
N ILE A 32 -13.05 -11.49 48.38
CA ILE A 32 -11.82 -10.74 48.10
C ILE A 32 -10.67 -11.30 48.96
N GLU A 33 -10.91 -11.53 50.26
CA GLU A 33 -9.90 -12.07 51.18
C GLU A 33 -9.48 -13.49 50.79
N LEU A 34 -10.41 -14.41 50.50
CA LEU A 34 -10.10 -15.77 50.03
C LEU A 34 -9.34 -15.80 48.70
N THR A 35 -9.60 -14.82 47.82
CA THR A 35 -8.87 -14.69 46.55
C THR A 35 -7.46 -14.17 46.79
N LEU A 36 -7.30 -13.20 47.70
CA LEU A 36 -6.01 -12.61 48.08
C LEU A 36 -5.13 -13.57 48.89
N GLU A 37 -5.71 -14.46 49.70
CA GLU A 37 -4.97 -15.49 50.44
C GLU A 37 -4.19 -16.44 49.52
N LYS A 38 -4.67 -16.63 48.29
CA LYS A 38 -4.01 -17.47 47.28
C LYS A 38 -2.88 -16.75 46.54
N ILE A 39 -2.72 -15.45 46.73
CA ILE A 39 -1.65 -14.65 46.08
C ILE A 39 -0.41 -14.68 46.97
N THR A 40 0.65 -15.33 46.48
CA THR A 40 1.97 -15.29 47.11
C THR A 40 2.75 -14.07 46.61
N ILE A 41 3.09 -13.15 47.51
CA ILE A 41 3.96 -12.00 47.21
C ILE A 41 5.39 -12.37 47.60
N THR A 42 6.28 -12.36 46.62
CA THR A 42 7.71 -12.57 46.82
C THR A 42 8.46 -11.24 46.88
N GLU A 43 9.69 -11.25 47.41
CA GLU A 43 10.58 -10.08 47.39
C GLU A 43 10.83 -9.56 45.97
N LYS A 44 10.86 -10.48 44.99
CA LYS A 44 10.99 -10.14 43.58
C LYS A 44 9.79 -9.35 43.07
N ASP A 45 8.56 -9.72 43.46
CA ASP A 45 7.35 -9.01 43.05
C ASP A 45 7.32 -7.60 43.62
N ILE A 46 7.77 -7.43 44.87
CA ILE A 46 7.94 -6.10 45.48
C ILE A 46 8.99 -5.30 44.71
N PHE A 47 10.15 -5.88 44.39
CA PHE A 47 11.17 -5.20 43.61
C PHE A 47 10.67 -4.79 42.21
N GLU A 48 9.95 -5.68 41.52
CA GLU A 48 9.38 -5.37 40.20
C GLU A 48 8.36 -4.22 40.27
N ASP A 49 7.42 -4.26 41.21
CA ASP A 49 6.36 -3.27 41.34
C ASP A 49 6.82 -1.93 41.93
N THR A 50 7.93 -1.90 42.68
CA THR A 50 8.42 -0.70 43.36
C THR A 50 9.63 -0.06 42.67
N PHE A 51 10.46 -0.84 41.95
CA PHE A 51 11.67 -0.32 41.29
C PHE A 51 11.70 -0.51 39.78
N VAL A 52 11.21 -1.62 39.24
CA VAL A 52 11.34 -1.92 37.80
C VAL A 52 10.22 -1.24 36.99
N ARG A 53 8.98 -1.30 37.47
CA ARG A 53 7.79 -0.71 36.82
C ARG A 53 6.84 -0.06 37.83
N PRO A 54 7.29 0.95 38.61
CA PRO A 54 6.41 1.62 39.55
C PRO A 54 5.31 2.38 38.80
N MET A 55 4.06 1.97 39.01
CA MET A 55 2.87 2.62 38.45
C MET A 55 1.76 2.61 39.50
N LYS A 56 0.85 3.58 39.43
CA LYS A 56 -0.32 3.61 40.34
C LYS A 56 -1.25 2.40 40.15
N SER A 57 -1.16 1.73 39.01
CA SER A 57 -1.90 0.52 38.67
C SER A 57 -1.22 -0.78 39.13
N THR A 58 -0.02 -0.73 39.71
CA THR A 58 0.63 -1.96 40.21
C THR A 58 -0.11 -2.52 41.40
N PHE A 59 0.10 -3.82 41.64
CA PHE A 59 -0.59 -4.52 42.71
C PHE A 59 -0.14 -4.00 44.08
N ILE A 60 1.17 -3.83 44.30
CA ILE A 60 1.70 -3.30 45.56
C ILE A 60 1.20 -1.87 45.84
N TYR A 61 1.15 -1.00 44.83
CA TYR A 61 0.63 0.36 44.99
C TYR A 61 -0.87 0.34 45.34
N SER A 62 -1.64 -0.47 44.63
CA SER A 62 -3.08 -0.61 44.87
C SER A 62 -3.37 -1.14 46.27
N VAL A 63 -2.62 -2.15 46.74
CA VAL A 63 -2.75 -2.69 48.09
C VAL A 63 -2.46 -1.64 49.15
N LEU A 64 -1.40 -0.83 48.98
CA LEU A 64 -0.98 0.12 50.02
C LEU A 64 -1.83 1.39 50.09
N PHE A 65 -2.38 1.86 48.97
CA PHE A 65 -3.04 3.16 48.89
C PHE A 65 -4.55 3.10 48.67
N ASN A 66 -5.12 1.95 48.34
CA ASN A 66 -6.58 1.79 48.27
C ASN A 66 -7.16 1.36 49.63
N ASP A 67 -8.12 2.14 50.14
CA ASP A 67 -8.71 1.94 51.46
C ASP A 67 -9.34 0.55 51.66
N CYS A 68 -9.82 -0.09 50.59
CA CYS A 68 -10.46 -1.41 50.69
C CYS A 68 -9.50 -2.51 51.19
N PHE A 69 -8.18 -2.36 51.00
CA PHE A 69 -7.19 -3.36 51.43
C PHE A 69 -6.60 -3.09 52.81
N ARG A 70 -6.76 -1.88 53.38
CA ARG A 70 -6.10 -1.50 54.64
C ARG A 70 -6.44 -2.41 55.82
N THR A 71 -7.63 -3.00 55.82
CA THR A 71 -8.10 -3.92 56.87
C THR A 71 -7.82 -5.39 56.55
N LEU A 72 -7.26 -5.71 55.37
CA LEU A 72 -7.05 -7.07 54.91
C LEU A 72 -5.64 -7.58 55.23
N SER A 73 -5.51 -8.90 55.37
CA SER A 73 -4.23 -9.55 55.72
C SER A 73 -3.11 -9.30 54.71
N ILE A 74 -3.45 -9.07 53.43
CA ILE A 74 -2.47 -8.81 52.36
C ILE A 74 -1.72 -7.49 52.56
N TYR A 75 -2.38 -6.46 53.11
CA TYR A 75 -1.76 -5.16 53.40
C TYR A 75 -0.67 -5.30 54.45
N VAL A 76 -0.96 -6.03 55.54
CA VAL A 76 0.01 -6.31 56.61
C VAL A 76 1.21 -7.09 56.07
N LYS A 77 0.97 -8.09 55.20
CA LYS A 77 2.04 -8.88 54.57
C LYS A 77 2.98 -7.99 53.73
N VAL A 78 2.43 -7.13 52.86
CA VAL A 78 3.24 -6.21 52.04
C VAL A 78 4.05 -5.25 52.91
N VAL A 79 3.41 -4.59 53.89
CA VAL A 79 4.09 -3.66 54.79
C VAL A 79 5.20 -4.35 55.60
N GLN A 80 4.98 -5.58 56.04
CA GLN A 80 5.98 -6.35 56.78
C GLN A 80 7.17 -6.73 55.89
N GLN A 81 6.92 -7.23 54.68
CA GLN A 81 7.97 -7.60 53.73
C GLN A 81 8.81 -6.40 53.27
N MET A 82 8.16 -5.28 52.89
CA MET A 82 8.87 -4.05 52.55
C MET A 82 9.67 -3.51 53.76
N GLY A 83 9.10 -3.61 54.97
CA GLY A 83 9.82 -3.22 56.19
C GLY A 83 11.04 -4.09 56.50
N THR A 84 11.01 -5.39 56.19
CA THR A 84 12.19 -6.26 56.33
C THR A 84 13.27 -5.91 55.31
N MET A 85 12.90 -5.59 54.07
CA MET A 85 13.86 -5.14 53.05
C MET A 85 14.55 -3.84 53.47
N TRP A 86 13.77 -2.87 53.97
CA TRP A 86 14.34 -1.61 54.48
C TRP A 86 15.36 -1.84 55.60
N THR A 87 15.03 -2.73 56.55
CA THR A 87 15.94 -3.04 57.67
C THR A 87 17.23 -3.68 57.17
N SER A 88 17.14 -4.55 56.16
CA SER A 88 18.30 -5.14 55.50
C SER A 88 19.18 -4.08 54.83
N TRP A 89 18.59 -3.08 54.17
CA TRP A 89 19.37 -1.99 53.55
C TRP A 89 20.06 -1.09 54.58
N GLU A 90 19.43 -0.84 55.73
CA GLU A 90 20.08 -0.09 56.83
C GLU A 90 21.25 -0.87 57.45
N GLU A 91 21.12 -2.19 57.60
CA GLU A 91 22.14 -3.03 58.26
C GLU A 91 23.30 -3.42 57.33
N TYR A 92 22.98 -3.77 56.08
CA TYR A 92 23.94 -4.38 55.16
C TYR A 92 24.26 -3.49 53.96
N GLY A 93 23.52 -2.41 53.73
CA GLY A 93 23.65 -1.53 52.58
C GLY A 93 22.84 -1.96 51.36
N LEU A 94 22.82 -1.11 50.33
CA LEU A 94 22.10 -1.36 49.08
C LEU A 94 22.98 -2.13 48.08
N CYS A 95 22.37 -3.10 47.40
CA CYS A 95 22.96 -3.76 46.24
C CYS A 95 22.79 -2.91 44.97
N ALA A 96 23.70 -3.08 43.99
CA ALA A 96 23.68 -2.26 42.77
C ALA A 96 22.42 -2.40 41.91
N ASN A 97 21.72 -3.54 41.98
CA ASN A 97 20.46 -3.74 41.27
C ASN A 97 19.37 -2.72 41.67
N TYR A 98 19.27 -2.36 42.96
CA TYR A 98 18.33 -1.34 43.44
C TYR A 98 18.71 0.06 42.95
N ILE A 99 20.00 0.39 43.01
CA ILE A 99 20.55 1.68 42.59
C ILE A 99 20.36 1.89 41.08
N LEU A 100 20.70 0.89 40.27
CA LEU A 100 20.58 0.95 38.82
C LEU A 100 19.11 0.98 38.37
N ALA A 101 18.20 0.32 39.10
CA ALA A 101 16.78 0.40 38.82
C ALA A 101 16.26 1.82 39.09
N TRP A 102 16.67 2.42 40.21
CA TRP A 102 16.35 3.81 40.55
C TRP A 102 16.86 4.83 39.50
N GLU A 103 18.12 4.70 39.07
CA GLU A 103 18.70 5.62 38.08
C GLU A 103 17.95 5.61 36.73
N LYS A 104 17.41 4.45 36.34
CA LYS A 104 16.65 4.27 35.08
C LYS A 104 15.23 4.82 35.11
N GLN A 105 14.69 5.14 36.28
CA GLN A 105 13.33 5.65 36.42
C GLN A 105 13.21 7.09 35.93
N ASN A 106 12.09 7.40 35.29
CA ASN A 106 11.69 8.77 34.96
C ASN A 106 11.12 9.51 36.20
N SER A 107 10.81 10.80 36.07
CA SER A 107 10.36 11.63 37.19
C SER A 107 9.09 11.11 37.88
N GLU A 108 8.09 10.65 37.10
CA GLU A 108 6.84 10.11 37.64
C GLU A 108 7.05 8.79 38.38
N GLN A 109 7.88 7.92 37.83
CA GLN A 109 8.24 6.64 38.44
C GLN A 109 8.97 6.85 39.77
N ARG A 110 9.91 7.80 39.83
CA ARG A 110 10.61 8.16 41.06
C ARG A 110 9.66 8.71 42.12
N GLU A 111 8.71 9.56 41.73
CA GLU A 111 7.66 10.04 42.65
C GLU A 111 6.86 8.88 43.24
N ILE A 112 6.46 7.90 42.43
CA ILE A 112 5.68 6.74 42.88
C ILE A 112 6.52 5.85 43.82
N THR A 113 7.76 5.53 43.46
CA THR A 113 8.69 4.76 44.28
C THR A 113 8.96 5.45 45.61
N ASN A 114 9.22 6.77 45.60
CA ASN A 114 9.34 7.56 46.82
C ASN A 114 8.08 7.53 47.66
N HIS A 115 6.90 7.65 47.04
CA HIS A 115 5.63 7.63 47.76
C HIS A 115 5.43 6.29 48.49
N LEU A 116 5.75 5.17 47.83
CA LEU A 116 5.69 3.82 48.40
C LEU A 116 6.65 3.67 49.59
N TRP A 117 7.92 4.02 49.41
CA TRP A 117 8.94 3.82 50.42
C TRP A 117 8.87 4.81 51.58
N ASN A 118 8.41 6.04 51.33
CA ASN A 118 8.11 7.02 52.39
C ASN A 118 6.95 6.55 53.27
N LEU A 119 5.93 5.89 52.70
CA LEU A 119 4.87 5.28 53.51
C LEU A 119 5.45 4.22 54.46
N ILE A 120 6.35 3.36 53.98
CA ILE A 120 7.01 2.35 54.82
C ILE A 120 7.90 3.00 55.88
N GLN A 121 8.64 4.05 55.51
CA GLN A 121 9.45 4.84 56.44
C GLN A 121 8.59 5.39 57.60
N VAL A 122 7.42 5.97 57.29
CA VAL A 122 6.48 6.49 58.29
C VAL A 122 5.90 5.38 59.16
N ILE A 123 5.42 4.28 58.55
CA ILE A 123 4.82 3.16 59.29
C ILE A 123 5.83 2.48 60.22
N LYS A 124 7.10 2.36 59.78
CA LYS A 124 8.19 1.73 60.57
C LYS A 124 8.98 2.72 61.43
N GLN A 125 8.62 4.02 61.42
CA GLN A 125 9.26 5.08 62.19
C GLN A 125 10.79 5.18 61.98
N ARG A 126 11.24 5.08 60.72
CA ARG A 126 12.67 5.09 60.36
C ARG A 126 13.21 6.51 60.22
N GLN A 127 14.44 6.74 60.71
CA GLN A 127 15.04 8.08 60.76
C GLN A 127 15.75 8.49 59.45
N CYS A 128 16.26 7.54 58.68
CA CYS A 128 16.89 7.83 57.38
C CYS A 128 15.83 7.94 56.28
N SER A 129 15.97 8.91 55.37
CA SER A 129 15.11 8.99 54.18
C SER A 129 15.61 8.06 53.09
N PHE A 130 14.70 7.46 52.34
CA PHE A 130 15.00 6.54 51.26
C PHE A 130 15.94 7.12 50.19
N GLU A 131 15.70 8.37 49.77
CA GLU A 131 16.48 9.03 48.72
C GLU A 131 17.95 9.24 49.12
N ILE A 132 18.21 9.71 50.35
CA ILE A 132 19.57 9.92 50.85
C ILE A 132 20.35 8.60 50.85
N MET A 133 19.73 7.51 51.28
CA MET A 133 20.36 6.18 51.27
C MET A 133 20.77 5.73 49.86
N LEU A 134 19.91 6.00 48.86
CA LEU A 134 20.21 5.70 47.46
C LEU A 134 21.29 6.61 46.86
N GLU A 135 21.27 7.90 47.18
CA GLU A 135 22.25 8.87 46.67
C GLU A 135 23.67 8.58 47.18
N GLU A 136 23.81 8.25 48.46
CA GLU A 136 25.10 7.88 49.05
C GLU A 136 25.64 6.59 48.43
N ALA A 137 24.78 5.57 48.28
CA ALA A 137 25.16 4.30 47.67
C ALA A 137 25.50 4.45 46.17
N SER A 138 24.80 5.31 45.42
CA SER A 138 25.11 5.60 44.01
C SER A 138 26.46 6.30 43.86
N LYS A 139 26.76 7.30 44.71
CA LYS A 139 28.08 7.97 44.70
C LYS A 139 29.21 6.99 44.97
N GLU A 140 29.05 6.11 45.94
CA GLU A 140 30.05 5.10 46.28
C GLU A 140 30.22 4.06 45.16
N LEU A 141 29.12 3.57 44.58
CA LEU A 141 29.15 2.62 43.46
C LEU A 141 29.90 3.19 42.26
N ASN A 142 29.58 4.43 41.87
CA ASN A 142 30.19 5.09 40.72
C ASN A 142 31.68 5.38 40.95
N ALA A 143 32.07 5.76 42.17
CA ALA A 143 33.48 5.97 42.52
C ALA A 143 34.29 4.66 42.41
N LYS A 144 33.79 3.55 42.96
CA LYS A 144 34.47 2.25 42.91
C LYS A 144 34.55 1.71 41.49
N LYS A 145 33.45 1.80 40.74
CA LYS A 145 33.39 1.41 39.32
C LYS A 145 34.37 2.20 38.46
N SER A 146 34.43 3.53 38.63
CA SER A 146 35.34 4.39 37.87
C SER A 146 36.81 4.04 38.10
N ILE A 147 37.20 3.70 39.33
CA ILE A 147 38.58 3.29 39.64
C ILE A 147 38.92 1.97 38.94
N CYS A 148 38.04 0.97 39.03
CA CYS A 148 38.24 -0.34 38.41
C CYS A 148 38.29 -0.26 36.88
N GLU A 149 37.37 0.47 36.25
CA GLU A 149 37.31 0.63 34.79
C GLU A 149 38.53 1.39 34.25
N MET A 150 38.95 2.45 34.95
CA MET A 150 40.14 3.23 34.58
C MET A 150 41.40 2.38 34.64
N ILE A 151 41.57 1.58 35.69
CA ILE A 151 42.74 0.72 35.86
C ILE A 151 42.72 -0.44 34.88
N GLN A 152 41.58 -1.09 34.69
CA GLN A 152 41.44 -2.16 33.69
C GLN A 152 41.81 -1.64 32.30
N SER A 153 41.30 -0.46 31.91
CA SER A 153 41.61 0.13 30.61
C SER A 153 43.09 0.50 30.49
N CYS A 154 43.66 1.14 31.51
CA CYS A 154 45.06 1.56 31.50
C CYS A 154 46.04 0.37 31.49
N VAL A 155 45.77 -0.67 32.27
CA VAL A 155 46.58 -1.90 32.32
C VAL A 155 46.45 -2.70 31.02
N SER A 156 45.26 -2.77 30.44
CA SER A 156 45.06 -3.42 29.14
C SER A 156 45.88 -2.76 28.03
N GLU A 157 45.94 -1.43 28.03
CA GLU A 157 46.62 -0.65 26.99
C GLU A 157 48.14 -0.65 27.15
N TYR A 158 48.65 -0.31 28.35
CA TYR A 158 50.07 -0.06 28.56
C TYR A 158 50.85 -1.27 29.05
N CYS A 159 50.22 -2.20 29.77
CA CYS A 159 50.93 -3.26 30.50
C CYS A 159 50.86 -4.64 29.84
N GLN A 160 50.82 -4.70 28.50
CA GLN A 160 50.63 -5.97 27.76
C GLN A 160 51.59 -7.10 28.15
N ASN A 161 52.82 -6.75 28.54
CA ASN A 161 53.88 -7.70 28.89
C ASN A 161 54.14 -7.79 30.40
N ALA A 162 53.24 -7.29 31.26
CA ALA A 162 53.38 -7.37 32.71
C ALA A 162 52.93 -8.73 33.26
N ASN A 163 53.66 -9.24 34.25
CA ASN A 163 53.40 -10.57 34.80
C ASN A 163 52.17 -10.62 35.73
N ASP A 164 51.81 -9.49 36.32
CA ASP A 164 50.65 -9.29 37.22
C ASP A 164 49.43 -8.72 36.48
N LYS A 165 49.48 -8.56 35.16
CA LYS A 165 48.38 -7.99 34.37
C LYS A 165 47.09 -8.77 34.51
N GLU A 166 47.13 -10.09 34.27
CA GLU A 166 45.93 -10.92 34.33
C GLU A 166 45.35 -10.94 35.74
N ASP A 167 46.20 -11.02 36.77
CA ASP A 167 45.78 -10.98 38.16
C ASP A 167 45.10 -9.66 38.52
N LEU A 168 45.65 -8.52 38.10
CA LEU A 168 45.07 -7.20 38.34
C LEU A 168 43.76 -6.96 37.58
N VAL A 169 43.67 -7.43 36.32
CA VAL A 169 42.43 -7.37 35.54
C VAL A 169 41.37 -8.27 36.16
N ASN A 170 41.74 -9.47 36.61
CA ASN A 170 40.84 -10.38 37.31
C ASN A 170 40.38 -9.81 38.65
N HIS A 171 41.27 -9.16 39.42
CA HIS A 171 40.89 -8.46 40.65
C HIS A 171 39.90 -7.33 40.38
N ALA A 172 40.15 -6.48 39.36
CA ALA A 172 39.23 -5.41 38.99
C ALA A 172 37.87 -5.96 38.51
N GLN A 173 37.86 -7.02 37.71
CA GLN A 173 36.63 -7.68 37.25
C GLN A 173 35.86 -8.36 38.38
N ASN A 174 36.57 -8.99 39.33
CA ASN A 174 35.96 -9.60 40.51
C ASN A 174 35.32 -8.54 41.39
N ILE A 175 35.97 -7.38 41.59
CA ILE A 175 35.38 -6.24 42.31
C ILE A 175 34.13 -5.73 41.58
N LEU A 176 34.18 -5.55 40.25
CA LEU A 176 33.01 -5.15 39.46
C LEU A 176 31.86 -6.17 39.56
N LYS A 177 32.18 -7.46 39.61
CA LYS A 177 31.20 -8.54 39.81
C LYS A 177 30.62 -8.54 41.22
N GLN A 178 31.46 -8.35 42.24
CA GLN A 178 31.06 -8.22 43.64
C GLN A 178 30.17 -6.99 43.85
N LEU A 179 30.46 -5.87 43.21
CA LEU A 179 29.60 -4.67 43.24
C LEU A 179 28.18 -4.95 42.70
N MET A 180 28.02 -5.96 41.83
CA MET A 180 26.71 -6.35 41.28
C MET A 180 25.94 -7.34 42.14
N THR A 181 26.63 -8.13 42.97
CA THR A 181 26.02 -9.19 43.80
C THR A 181 25.89 -8.80 45.27
N ASP A 182 26.86 -8.05 45.77
CA ASP A 182 27.02 -7.75 47.19
C ASP A 182 26.65 -6.28 47.44
N PRO A 183 26.29 -5.91 48.68
CA PRO A 183 26.04 -4.51 49.02
C PRO A 183 27.27 -3.64 48.75
N VAL A 184 27.06 -2.46 48.15
CA VAL A 184 28.15 -1.61 47.64
C VAL A 184 29.16 -1.23 48.72
N CYS A 185 28.69 -0.94 49.94
CA CYS A 185 29.55 -0.56 51.07
C CYS A 185 30.43 -1.72 51.57
N SER A 186 30.04 -2.98 51.31
CA SER A 186 30.79 -4.16 51.73
C SER A 186 31.95 -4.53 50.81
N VAL A 187 32.00 -3.96 49.60
CA VAL A 187 33.03 -4.26 48.60
C VAL A 187 34.24 -3.33 48.78
N GLU A 188 35.39 -3.87 49.20
CA GLU A 188 36.65 -3.12 49.33
C GLU A 188 37.51 -3.20 48.06
N ILE A 189 38.11 -2.08 47.65
CA ILE A 189 39.06 -2.06 46.53
C ILE A 189 40.43 -2.54 47.03
N HIS A 190 41.00 -3.53 46.36
CA HIS A 190 42.32 -4.07 46.69
C HIS A 190 43.41 -2.97 46.65
N SER A 191 44.33 -2.96 47.63
CA SER A 191 45.35 -1.90 47.77
C SER A 191 46.28 -1.77 46.56
N GLU A 192 46.49 -2.86 45.82
CA GLU A 192 47.29 -2.88 44.59
C GLU A 192 46.66 -2.07 43.45
N ILE A 193 45.33 -2.11 43.35
CA ILE A 193 44.56 -1.30 42.38
C ILE A 193 44.68 0.18 42.78
N ILE A 194 44.54 0.51 44.06
CA ILE A 194 44.68 1.89 44.55
C ILE A 194 46.07 2.47 44.24
N ALA A 195 47.13 1.68 44.37
CA ALA A 195 48.50 2.12 44.09
C ALA A 195 48.73 2.50 42.61
N LEU A 196 47.98 1.92 41.67
CA LEU A 196 48.07 2.20 40.24
C LEU A 196 47.24 3.42 39.81
N ALA A 197 46.23 3.79 40.61
CA ALA A 197 45.23 4.80 40.24
C ALA A 197 45.85 6.15 39.86
N LYS A 198 46.91 6.60 40.55
CA LYS A 198 47.57 7.88 40.26
C LYS A 198 48.23 7.92 38.87
N TYR A 199 48.91 6.85 38.47
CA TYR A 199 49.56 6.76 37.16
C TYR A 199 48.54 6.52 36.05
N ALA A 200 47.51 5.73 36.33
CA ALA A 200 46.40 5.55 35.41
C ALA A 200 45.67 6.88 35.14
N GLN A 201 45.42 7.69 36.17
CA GLN A 201 44.80 9.00 36.01
C GLN A 201 45.63 9.95 35.14
N GLU A 202 46.97 9.86 35.21
CA GLU A 202 47.89 10.67 34.41
C GLU A 202 47.98 10.21 32.95
N LEU A 203 48.09 8.91 32.70
CA LEU A 203 48.34 8.35 31.36
C LEU A 203 47.06 8.09 30.56
N MET A 204 45.96 7.72 31.23
CA MET A 204 44.71 7.32 30.56
C MET A 204 44.13 8.37 29.61
N PRO A 205 44.18 9.69 29.88
CA PRO A 205 43.73 10.71 28.93
C PRO A 205 44.47 10.67 27.58
N TYR A 206 45.68 10.10 27.56
CA TYR A 206 46.53 10.01 26.37
C TYR A 206 46.58 8.60 25.78
N SER A 207 45.87 7.62 26.36
CA SER A 207 45.80 6.23 25.85
C SER A 207 45.43 6.13 24.37
N LYS A 208 44.57 7.03 23.88
CA LYS A 208 44.12 7.09 22.48
C LYS A 208 44.86 8.13 21.63
N CYS A 209 45.82 8.86 22.22
CA CYS A 209 46.67 9.80 21.48
C CYS A 209 47.64 8.98 20.63
N GLN A 210 47.43 8.98 19.32
CA GLN A 210 48.22 8.16 18.40
C GLN A 210 49.67 8.62 18.37
N LEU A 211 49.89 9.93 18.47
CA LEU A 211 51.23 10.49 18.53
C LEU A 211 52.02 9.97 19.75
N TRP A 212 51.36 9.87 20.91
CA TRP A 212 51.94 9.28 22.11
C TRP A 212 52.19 7.78 21.95
N GLN A 213 51.21 7.03 21.42
CA GLN A 213 51.36 5.58 21.23
C GLN A 213 52.46 5.21 20.23
N SER A 214 52.58 5.97 19.13
CA SER A 214 53.67 5.80 18.16
C SER A 214 55.04 6.12 18.78
N PHE A 215 55.14 7.18 19.59
CA PHE A 215 56.36 7.50 20.32
C PHE A 215 56.75 6.38 21.30
N LEU A 216 55.79 5.93 22.10
CA LEU A 216 56.01 4.86 23.09
C LEU A 216 56.44 3.56 22.42
N THR A 217 55.77 3.15 21.33
CA THR A 217 56.11 1.94 20.56
C THR A 217 57.51 2.03 19.95
N ASN A 218 57.88 3.18 19.37
CA ASN A 218 59.20 3.39 18.80
C ASN A 218 60.30 3.34 19.87
N TYR A 219 60.06 3.95 21.04
CA TYR A 219 60.98 3.90 22.18
C TYR A 219 61.17 2.46 22.70
N GLN A 220 60.08 1.69 22.78
CA GLN A 220 60.12 0.28 23.19
C GLN A 220 60.87 -0.61 22.19
N ASN A 221 60.72 -0.37 20.87
CA ASN A 221 61.40 -1.11 19.81
C ASN A 221 62.89 -0.78 19.68
N LEU A 222 63.31 0.46 19.99
CA LEU A 222 64.72 0.87 20.00
C LEU A 222 65.54 0.16 21.09
N ASN A 223 64.89 -0.39 22.12
CA ASN A 223 65.54 -1.17 23.18
C ASN A 223 65.73 -2.67 22.81
N THR A 224 65.22 -3.14 21.66
CA THR A 224 65.24 -4.56 21.27
C THR A 224 65.97 -4.89 19.96
N ALA A 225 66.41 -3.91 19.15
CA ALA A 225 67.01 -4.18 17.83
C ALA A 225 68.40 -3.53 17.61
N VAL A 226 69.35 -4.35 17.13
CA VAL A 226 70.64 -3.92 16.54
C VAL A 226 70.36 -3.19 15.22
N MET A 227 70.99 -2.02 15.05
CA MET A 227 70.82 -1.15 13.90
C MET A 227 71.29 -1.78 12.58
N THR A 228 70.49 -1.59 11.53
CA THR A 228 70.99 -1.40 10.15
C THR A 228 70.20 -0.35 9.39
N SER A 229 70.97 0.62 8.86
CA SER A 229 70.79 1.50 7.69
C SER A 229 69.58 2.45 7.56
N GLU A 230 69.94 3.74 7.58
CA GLU A 230 69.62 4.79 6.61
C GLU A 230 68.24 4.80 5.94
N GLU A 231 67.33 5.56 6.56
CA GLU A 231 66.48 6.53 5.87
C GLU A 231 66.03 7.57 6.92
N ILE A 232 66.23 8.86 6.61
CA ILE A 232 65.85 9.98 7.47
C ILE A 232 64.34 10.16 7.33
N ASP A 233 63.58 9.50 8.20
CA ASP A 233 62.16 9.74 8.39
C ASP A 233 61.94 10.61 9.64
N LEU A 234 61.31 11.76 9.42
CA LEU A 234 61.06 12.80 10.43
C LEU A 234 59.94 12.42 11.42
N THR A 235 59.39 11.20 11.35
CA THR A 235 58.52 10.59 12.37
C THR A 235 59.29 10.09 13.60
N LYS A 236 60.62 10.08 13.56
CA LYS A 236 61.48 9.75 14.70
C LYS A 236 61.74 11.00 15.53
N ILE A 237 60.85 11.27 16.49
CA ILE A 237 61.27 12.01 17.68
C ILE A 237 62.26 11.09 18.41
N GLU A 238 63.56 11.22 18.12
CA GLU A 238 64.58 10.36 18.73
C GLU A 238 64.79 10.77 20.20
N PRO A 239 64.77 9.82 21.15
CA PRO A 239 65.12 10.10 22.54
C PRO A 239 66.61 10.46 22.64
N GLU A 240 66.93 11.62 23.22
CA GLU A 240 68.31 11.91 23.64
C GLU A 240 68.68 10.92 24.75
N ARG A 241 69.60 9.98 24.47
CA ARG A 241 70.12 9.05 25.48
C ARG A 241 70.84 9.84 26.57
N LYS A 242 70.31 9.78 27.80
CA LYS A 242 71.11 9.95 29.02
C LYS A 242 71.25 8.58 29.65
N ASP A 243 72.49 8.21 29.94
CA ASP A 243 72.92 6.92 30.47
C ASP A 243 72.36 6.66 31.88
N ASP A 244 71.09 6.27 31.98
CA ASP A 244 70.54 5.66 33.20
C ASP A 244 70.16 4.19 32.91
N ASP A 245 70.83 3.32 33.66
CA ASP A 245 70.86 1.86 33.57
C ASP A 245 69.47 1.22 33.78
N PHE A 246 68.79 0.85 32.68
CA PHE A 246 67.57 0.05 32.67
C PHE A 246 67.83 -1.28 31.94
N SER A 247 68.63 -2.16 32.54
CA SER A 247 68.83 -3.52 32.04
C SER A 247 67.54 -4.37 32.18
N LEU A 248 67.07 -4.93 31.06
CA LEU A 248 65.93 -5.85 30.98
C LEU A 248 66.38 -7.29 31.23
N SER A 249 65.91 -7.91 32.33
CA SER A 249 65.75 -9.38 32.40
C SER A 249 64.83 -9.90 33.51
N HIS A 250 64.05 -9.06 34.20
CA HIS A 250 63.09 -9.52 35.21
C HIS A 250 61.68 -9.00 34.87
N SER A 251 60.74 -9.92 34.61
CA SER A 251 59.36 -9.89 35.13
C SER A 251 58.89 -8.50 35.63
N LYS A 252 58.47 -7.61 34.72
CA LYS A 252 58.01 -6.25 35.12
C LYS A 252 56.56 -6.30 35.61
N SER A 253 56.27 -5.67 36.74
CA SER A 253 54.90 -5.47 37.24
C SER A 253 54.21 -4.30 36.54
N CYS A 254 52.88 -4.28 36.50
CA CYS A 254 52.08 -3.20 35.94
C CYS A 254 52.45 -1.86 36.56
N PHE A 255 52.72 -1.84 37.87
CA PHE A 255 53.20 -0.65 38.58
C PHE A 255 54.50 -0.10 38.00
N SER A 256 55.48 -0.97 37.75
CA SER A 256 56.78 -0.56 37.19
C SER A 256 56.66 -0.05 35.75
N ILE A 257 55.75 -0.62 34.95
CA ILE A 257 55.50 -0.20 33.57
C ILE A 257 54.82 1.17 33.55
N LEU A 258 53.69 1.34 34.26
CA LEU A 258 52.98 2.62 34.27
C LEU A 258 53.83 3.77 34.84
N GLN A 259 54.66 3.49 35.84
CA GLN A 259 55.57 4.49 36.38
C GLN A 259 56.66 4.89 35.36
N ALA A 260 57.20 3.95 34.59
CA ALA A 260 58.18 4.24 33.54
C ALA A 260 57.55 4.99 32.37
N ASP A 261 56.36 4.58 31.94
CA ASP A 261 55.63 5.21 30.83
C ASP A 261 55.21 6.64 31.19
N ALA A 262 54.84 6.92 32.45
CA ALA A 262 54.57 8.28 32.93
C ALA A 262 55.80 9.19 32.83
N LYS A 263 57.00 8.67 33.14
CA LYS A 263 58.25 9.43 32.97
C LYS A 263 58.57 9.68 31.49
N LEU A 264 58.38 8.67 30.64
CA LEU A 264 58.58 8.80 29.19
C LEU A 264 57.61 9.79 28.56
N PHE A 265 56.38 9.86 29.08
CA PHE A 265 55.38 10.81 28.61
C PHE A 265 55.85 12.26 28.77
N HIS A 266 56.50 12.59 29.88
CA HIS A 266 57.07 13.94 30.06
C HIS A 266 58.15 14.27 29.01
N ILE A 267 59.02 13.31 28.68
CA ILE A 267 60.07 13.49 27.66
C ILE A 267 59.45 13.75 26.28
N PHE A 268 58.42 12.97 25.93
CA PHE A 268 57.65 13.16 24.70
C PHE A 268 57.07 14.57 24.60
N ILE A 269 56.42 15.05 25.67
CA ILE A 269 55.82 16.40 25.69
C ILE A 269 56.88 17.49 25.46
N ASP A 270 58.03 17.39 26.13
CA ASP A 270 59.11 18.37 25.98
C ASP A 270 59.70 18.41 24.56
N GLN A 271 59.76 17.26 23.88
CA GLN A 271 60.21 17.18 22.49
C GLN A 271 59.15 17.71 21.52
N LEU A 272 57.88 17.41 21.75
CA LEU A 272 56.77 17.89 20.93
C LEU A 272 56.65 19.41 20.98
N ILE A 273 56.80 20.02 22.16
CA ILE A 273 56.80 21.49 22.34
C ILE A 273 57.95 22.13 21.53
N ARG A 274 59.16 21.53 21.56
CA ARG A 274 60.32 22.03 20.81
C ARG A 274 60.14 21.99 19.28
N ASN A 275 59.39 21.02 18.77
CA ASN A 275 59.12 20.92 17.33
C ASN A 275 57.99 21.85 16.89
N CYS A 276 56.93 21.97 17.71
CA CYS A 276 55.81 22.85 17.43
C CYS A 276 56.19 24.34 17.49
N SER A 277 57.21 24.73 18.26
CA SER A 277 57.67 26.12 18.34
C SER A 277 58.32 26.65 17.04
N LYS A 278 58.60 25.79 16.05
CA LYS A 278 59.17 26.16 14.74
C LYS A 278 58.11 26.37 13.64
N TRP A 279 56.83 26.39 13.99
CA TRP A 279 55.71 26.43 13.05
C TRP A 279 55.77 27.56 12.01
N GLU A 280 56.33 28.73 12.35
CA GLU A 280 56.39 29.89 11.45
C GLU A 280 57.16 29.63 10.15
N ILE A 281 58.23 28.82 10.24
CA ILE A 281 59.18 28.58 9.14
C ILE A 281 58.96 27.23 8.45
N LEU A 282 58.19 26.33 9.07
CA LEU A 282 57.94 25.01 8.51
C LEU A 282 56.86 25.08 7.42
N PRO A 283 57.02 24.34 6.31
CA PRO A 283 55.95 24.11 5.35
C PRO A 283 54.70 23.52 6.01
N ILE A 284 53.51 23.83 5.46
CA ILE A 284 52.24 23.24 5.89
C ILE A 284 52.33 21.70 5.90
N SER A 285 52.90 21.08 4.87
CA SER A 285 53.04 19.63 4.77
C SER A 285 53.90 18.99 5.86
N GLN A 286 54.88 19.74 6.41
CA GLN A 286 55.70 19.27 7.52
C GLN A 286 55.00 19.53 8.85
N SER A 287 54.28 20.64 8.97
CA SER A 287 53.48 20.97 10.16
C SER A 287 52.30 20.01 10.32
N SER A 288 51.63 19.63 9.24
CA SER A 288 50.54 18.64 9.26
C SER A 288 51.02 17.24 9.62
N LYS A 289 52.29 16.90 9.34
CA LYS A 289 52.90 15.62 9.74
C LYS A 289 53.23 15.52 11.23
N LEU A 290 53.32 16.65 11.95
CA LEU A 290 53.51 16.64 13.41
C LEU A 290 52.27 16.12 14.15
N PHE A 291 51.09 16.19 13.52
CA PHE A 291 49.84 15.65 14.04
C PHE A 291 49.13 14.82 12.96
N PRO A 292 49.59 13.57 12.71
CA PRO A 292 49.06 12.72 11.64
C PRO A 292 47.58 12.35 11.85
N ASN A 293 47.07 12.33 13.09
CA ASN A 293 45.65 12.13 13.38
C ASN A 293 45.06 13.28 14.22
N MET A 294 44.89 14.40 13.51
CA MET A 294 44.69 15.76 14.03
C MET A 294 43.59 15.91 15.10
N TYR A 295 42.47 15.19 14.99
CA TYR A 295 41.34 15.29 15.93
C TYR A 295 41.57 14.57 17.26
N ASN A 296 42.36 13.49 17.25
CA ASN A 296 42.61 12.66 18.42
C ASN A 296 43.84 13.12 19.22
N ASP A 297 44.79 13.79 18.56
CA ASP A 297 46.09 14.14 19.14
C ASP A 297 46.12 15.55 19.76
N LEU A 298 45.56 16.58 19.11
CA LEU A 298 45.64 17.96 19.63
C LEU A 298 44.75 18.17 20.86
N GLY A 299 43.57 17.55 20.91
CA GLY A 299 42.59 17.73 21.99
C GLY A 299 43.15 17.48 23.40
N PRO A 300 43.76 16.30 23.66
CA PRO A 300 44.42 15.98 24.92
C PRO A 300 45.64 16.88 25.21
N LEU A 301 46.35 17.32 24.17
CA LEU A 301 47.66 17.99 24.29
C LEU A 301 47.60 19.53 24.29
N LYS A 302 46.47 20.14 23.92
CA LYS A 302 46.33 21.60 23.73
C LYS A 302 46.79 22.45 24.93
N HIS A 303 46.61 21.94 26.14
CA HIS A 303 46.96 22.63 27.39
C HIS A 303 48.49 22.68 27.65
N LYS A 304 49.30 22.02 26.81
CA LYS A 304 50.77 21.99 26.89
C LYS A 304 51.47 22.99 25.97
N PHE A 305 50.75 23.68 25.07
CA PHE A 305 51.32 24.62 24.09
C PHE A 305 50.97 26.08 24.40
N ASN A 306 51.72 27.04 23.84
CA ASN A 306 51.38 28.46 23.90
C ASN A 306 50.27 28.83 22.91
N VAL A 307 49.65 29.99 23.13
CA VAL A 307 48.47 30.45 22.38
C VAL A 307 48.73 30.53 20.88
N ASP A 308 49.89 31.04 20.45
CA ASP A 308 50.20 31.22 19.01
C ASP A 308 50.31 29.88 18.25
N VAL A 309 50.90 28.86 18.89
CA VAL A 309 50.98 27.51 18.32
C VAL A 309 49.60 26.87 18.25
N ILE A 310 48.78 27.06 19.29
CA ILE A 310 47.39 26.57 19.30
C ILE A 310 46.60 27.25 18.19
N GLU A 311 46.72 28.56 18.03
CA GLU A 311 46.03 29.34 17.00
C GLU A 311 46.43 28.89 15.60
N PHE A 312 47.74 28.74 15.34
CA PHE A 312 48.24 28.26 14.06
C PHE A 312 47.68 26.88 13.73
N PHE A 313 47.83 25.90 14.63
CA PHE A 313 47.36 24.54 14.37
C PHE A 313 45.83 24.48 14.28
N THR A 314 45.10 25.21 15.11
CA THR A 314 43.63 25.31 15.01
C THR A 314 43.20 25.88 13.66
N THR A 315 43.87 26.92 13.18
CA THR A 315 43.59 27.55 11.88
C THR A 315 43.97 26.63 10.72
N LEU A 316 45.11 25.95 10.82
CA LEU A 316 45.55 24.96 9.85
C LEU A 316 44.58 23.77 9.77
N PHE A 317 44.02 23.35 10.90
CA PHE A 317 43.02 22.28 10.97
C PHE A 317 41.66 22.72 10.44
N ASP A 318 41.23 23.96 10.70
CA ASP A 318 40.00 24.50 10.13
C ASP A 318 40.10 24.58 8.60
N TYR A 319 41.24 25.06 8.09
CA TYR A 319 41.53 25.08 6.66
C TYR A 319 41.60 23.68 6.06
N SER A 320 42.34 22.74 6.66
CA SER A 320 42.49 21.38 6.11
C SER A 320 41.17 20.61 6.10
N LYS A 321 40.33 20.78 7.14
CA LYS A 321 38.98 20.20 7.20
C LYS A 321 38.09 20.73 6.09
N ASN A 322 38.15 22.03 5.85
CA ASN A 322 37.26 22.72 4.92
C ASN A 322 37.94 23.02 3.58
N LEU A 323 39.07 22.38 3.26
CA LEU A 323 39.90 22.72 2.10
C LEU A 323 39.10 22.73 0.80
N SER A 324 38.36 21.64 0.55
CA SER A 324 37.47 21.55 -0.62
C SER A 324 36.40 22.64 -0.59
N HIS A 325 35.78 22.88 0.56
CA HIS A 325 34.72 23.89 0.69
C HIS A 325 35.24 25.32 0.46
N VAL A 326 36.39 25.68 1.04
CA VAL A 326 37.06 26.98 0.84
C VAL A 326 37.47 27.14 -0.62
N ASN A 327 38.04 26.10 -1.24
CA ASN A 327 38.41 26.15 -2.66
C ASN A 327 37.19 26.35 -3.55
N HIS A 328 36.09 25.62 -3.32
CA HIS A 328 34.84 25.80 -4.06
C HIS A 328 34.24 27.21 -3.86
N ILE A 329 34.33 27.80 -2.67
CA ILE A 329 33.90 29.18 -2.44
C ILE A 329 34.76 30.17 -3.24
N CYS A 330 36.09 30.06 -3.13
CA CYS A 330 37.01 30.93 -3.85
C CYS A 330 36.83 30.81 -5.37
N GLN A 331 36.79 29.59 -5.88
CA GLN A 331 36.60 29.33 -7.30
C GLN A 331 35.21 29.74 -7.79
N GLY A 332 34.16 29.54 -6.99
CA GLY A 332 32.81 29.93 -7.35
C GLY A 332 32.62 31.44 -7.39
N CYS A 333 33.31 32.18 -6.53
CA CYS A 333 33.40 33.64 -6.62
C CYS A 333 34.13 34.10 -7.89
N ILE A 334 35.22 33.42 -8.25
CA ILE A 334 35.92 33.68 -9.51
C ILE A 334 35.02 33.40 -10.72
N ASN A 335 34.29 32.28 -10.71
CA ASN A 335 33.33 31.92 -11.75
C ASN A 335 32.23 32.99 -11.88
N LEU A 336 31.74 33.54 -10.76
CA LEU A 336 30.79 34.67 -10.74
C LEU A 336 31.40 35.95 -11.33
N PHE A 337 32.65 36.27 -10.97
CA PHE A 337 33.36 37.42 -11.54
C PHE A 337 33.47 37.31 -13.06
N ASP A 338 33.78 36.12 -13.56
CA ASP A 338 33.93 35.86 -14.98
C ASP A 338 32.57 35.87 -15.71
N LEU A 339 31.54 35.28 -15.10
CA LEU A 339 30.17 35.22 -15.67
C LEU A 339 29.53 36.60 -15.82
N PHE A 340 29.72 37.48 -14.83
CA PHE A 340 29.11 38.82 -14.80
C PHE A 340 30.06 39.96 -15.19
N GLN A 341 31.30 39.63 -15.59
CA GLN A 341 32.33 40.59 -16.00
C GLN A 341 32.61 41.67 -14.92
N ILE A 342 32.67 41.26 -13.65
CA ILE A 342 33.06 42.17 -12.55
C ILE A 342 34.53 42.53 -12.72
N GLN A 343 34.87 43.82 -12.57
CA GLN A 343 36.28 44.26 -12.64
C GLN A 343 37.11 43.67 -11.49
N LEU A 344 38.38 43.38 -11.79
CA LEU A 344 39.37 42.89 -10.84
C LEU A 344 39.46 43.82 -9.62
N ASP A 345 38.98 43.35 -8.49
CA ASP A 345 39.10 43.97 -7.17
C ASP A 345 40.18 43.24 -6.35
N ASP A 346 40.69 43.87 -5.28
CA ASP A 346 41.64 43.28 -4.33
C ASP A 346 41.13 41.94 -3.75
N SER A 347 39.81 41.76 -3.77
CA SER A 347 39.11 40.51 -3.46
C SER A 347 39.53 39.35 -4.37
N LYS A 348 39.67 39.55 -5.69
CA LYS A 348 40.03 38.47 -6.65
C LYS A 348 41.47 38.01 -6.47
N THR A 349 42.39 38.93 -6.16
CA THR A 349 43.77 38.59 -5.81
C THR A 349 43.84 37.77 -4.53
N MET A 350 43.14 38.17 -3.47
CA MET A 350 43.11 37.41 -2.21
C MET A 350 42.53 35.99 -2.38
N LEU A 351 41.44 35.82 -3.15
CA LEU A 351 40.88 34.50 -3.43
C LEU A 351 41.85 33.62 -4.25
N THR A 352 42.61 34.23 -5.15
CA THR A 352 43.63 33.55 -5.94
C THR A 352 44.82 33.15 -5.05
N ASP A 353 45.24 33.99 -4.12
CA ASP A 353 46.31 33.69 -3.16
C ASP A 353 45.93 32.49 -2.28
N VAL A 354 44.65 32.38 -1.88
CA VAL A 354 44.13 31.21 -1.16
C VAL A 354 44.19 29.94 -2.02
N LEU A 355 43.78 30.02 -3.29
CA LEU A 355 43.83 28.88 -4.22
C LEU A 355 45.26 28.46 -4.59
N GLN A 356 46.23 29.38 -4.53
CA GLN A 356 47.65 29.11 -4.78
C GLN A 356 48.39 28.53 -3.56
N MET A 357 47.77 28.54 -2.37
CA MET A 357 48.35 27.89 -1.20
C MET A 357 48.53 26.39 -1.46
N ASN A 358 49.78 25.95 -1.40
CA ASN A 358 50.16 24.55 -1.59
C ASN A 358 50.93 24.03 -0.37
N GLU A 359 51.28 22.75 -0.42
CA GLU A 359 51.99 22.01 0.64
C GLU A 359 53.32 22.62 1.09
N ASN A 360 53.94 23.48 0.27
CA ASN A 360 55.22 24.13 0.55
C ASN A 360 55.08 25.54 1.16
N THR A 361 53.86 26.04 1.29
CA THR A 361 53.60 27.35 1.93
C THR A 361 54.07 27.28 3.38
N ASN A 362 54.89 28.24 3.83
CA ASN A 362 55.35 28.28 5.22
C ASN A 362 54.19 28.66 6.17
N GLY A 363 54.29 28.25 7.44
CA GLY A 363 53.21 28.44 8.41
C GLY A 363 52.80 29.90 8.66
N LYS A 364 53.75 30.84 8.63
CA LYS A 364 53.46 32.27 8.83
C LYS A 364 52.70 32.88 7.65
N THR A 365 53.11 32.57 6.43
CA THR A 365 52.45 32.99 5.19
C THR A 365 51.07 32.37 5.08
N PHE A 366 50.93 31.08 5.40
CA PHE A 366 49.62 30.41 5.49
C PHE A 366 48.67 31.13 6.45
N LEU A 367 49.11 31.35 7.69
CA LEU A 367 48.29 31.99 8.72
C LEU A 367 47.84 33.38 8.25
N THR A 368 48.75 34.15 7.66
CA THR A 368 48.46 35.49 7.12
C THR A 368 47.42 35.43 6.00
N ILE A 369 47.62 34.60 4.97
CA ILE A 369 46.70 34.51 3.82
C ILE A 369 45.31 34.05 4.28
N TYR A 370 45.23 32.99 5.07
CA TYR A 370 43.94 32.43 5.48
C TYR A 370 43.20 33.30 6.51
N GLN A 371 43.90 33.95 7.44
CA GLN A 371 43.27 34.93 8.34
C GLN A 371 42.78 36.15 7.58
N THR A 372 43.54 36.64 6.60
CA THR A 372 43.11 37.76 5.74
C THR A 372 41.85 37.38 4.96
N PHE A 373 41.82 36.17 4.37
CA PHE A 373 40.63 35.63 3.71
C PHE A 373 39.43 35.52 4.67
N ARG A 374 39.63 34.99 5.88
CA ARG A 374 38.55 34.89 6.88
C ARG A 374 37.99 36.26 7.25
N GLN A 375 38.86 37.16 7.70
CA GLN A 375 38.44 38.47 8.22
C GLN A 375 37.86 39.39 7.14
N HIS A 376 38.43 39.40 5.94
CA HIS A 376 38.05 40.36 4.89
C HIS A 376 37.06 39.81 3.87
N PHE A 377 36.83 38.49 3.83
CA PHE A 377 35.92 37.87 2.86
C PHE A 377 34.94 36.89 3.50
N TYR A 378 35.42 35.76 4.06
CA TYR A 378 34.54 34.68 4.50
C TYR A 378 33.57 35.13 5.60
N ASP A 379 34.07 35.88 6.59
CA ASP A 379 33.29 36.38 7.73
C ASP A 379 32.45 37.62 7.37
N ARG A 380 32.74 38.27 6.23
CA ARG A 380 31.99 39.43 5.73
C ARG A 380 30.64 39.02 5.12
N TYR A 381 30.58 37.85 4.50
CA TYR A 381 29.38 37.34 3.85
C TYR A 381 28.60 36.37 4.74
N SER A 382 27.27 36.38 4.60
CA SER A 382 26.42 35.46 5.36
C SER A 382 26.72 33.99 4.99
N ALA A 383 26.45 33.06 5.91
CA ALA A 383 26.60 31.63 5.65
C ALA A 383 25.82 31.16 4.40
N LYS A 384 24.69 31.82 4.11
CA LYS A 384 23.88 31.58 2.91
C LYS A 384 24.63 32.01 1.65
N MET A 385 25.24 33.19 1.67
CA MET A 385 26.00 33.68 0.52
C MET A 385 27.26 32.86 0.27
N ASN A 386 27.97 32.46 1.32
CA ASN A 386 29.09 31.51 1.22
C ASN A 386 28.64 30.17 0.59
N LYS A 387 27.43 29.69 0.94
CA LYS A 387 26.85 28.50 0.33
C LYS A 387 26.45 28.72 -1.14
N MET A 388 25.98 29.90 -1.52
CA MET A 388 25.76 30.25 -2.93
C MET A 388 27.08 30.26 -3.72
N PHE A 389 28.14 30.88 -3.18
CA PHE A 389 29.46 30.88 -3.81
C PHE A 389 29.96 29.47 -4.06
N PHE A 390 29.79 28.57 -3.08
CA PHE A 390 30.11 27.16 -3.24
C PHE A 390 29.42 26.51 -4.46
N TYR A 391 28.09 26.66 -4.64
CA TYR A 391 27.38 26.04 -5.77
C TYR A 391 27.75 26.63 -7.14
N TYR A 392 28.20 27.89 -7.18
CA TYR A 392 28.72 28.50 -8.41
C TYR A 392 30.04 27.88 -8.89
N ASP A 393 30.66 27.00 -8.09
CA ASP A 393 31.71 26.09 -8.54
C ASP A 393 31.23 24.64 -8.59
N SER A 394 30.69 24.11 -7.48
CA SER A 394 30.36 22.68 -7.38
C SER A 394 29.28 22.23 -8.37
N ALA A 395 28.36 23.13 -8.76
CA ALA A 395 27.29 22.87 -9.72
C ALA A 395 27.47 23.69 -11.02
N ILE A 396 28.71 24.05 -11.37
CA ILE A 396 28.99 24.90 -12.55
C ILE A 396 28.45 24.31 -13.86
N GLU A 397 28.47 22.98 -14.03
CA GLU A 397 27.92 22.32 -15.22
C GLU A 397 26.40 22.44 -15.31
N LEU A 398 25.69 22.34 -14.18
CA LEU A 398 24.25 22.56 -14.10
C LEU A 398 23.94 24.02 -14.45
N ILE A 399 24.69 24.97 -13.87
CA ILE A 399 24.53 26.40 -14.16
C ILE A 399 24.75 26.66 -15.66
N LYS A 400 25.84 26.16 -16.24
CA LYS A 400 26.12 26.29 -17.69
C LYS A 400 25.04 25.65 -18.56
N PHE A 401 24.43 24.55 -18.12
CA PHE A 401 23.30 23.93 -18.81
C PHE A 401 22.04 24.78 -18.72
N LEU A 402 21.73 25.37 -17.56
CA LEU A 402 20.51 26.14 -17.33
C LEU A 402 20.50 27.48 -18.08
N TYR A 403 21.60 28.24 -18.09
CA TYR A 403 21.65 29.58 -18.70
C TYR A 403 21.16 29.67 -20.16
N PRO A 404 21.54 28.77 -21.08
CA PRO A 404 21.07 28.81 -22.47
C PRO A 404 19.64 28.30 -22.68
N LEU A 405 19.00 27.65 -21.70
CA LEU A 405 17.63 27.12 -21.87
C LEU A 405 16.61 28.25 -22.01
N SER A 406 15.81 28.17 -23.07
CA SER A 406 14.65 29.04 -23.24
C SER A 406 13.49 28.62 -22.33
N THR A 407 12.49 29.49 -22.14
CA THR A 407 11.26 29.14 -21.41
C THR A 407 10.55 27.94 -22.05
N SER A 408 10.58 27.85 -23.38
CA SER A 408 10.05 26.71 -24.14
C SER A 408 10.78 25.39 -23.79
N ASP A 409 12.10 25.42 -23.61
CA ASP A 409 12.88 24.21 -23.28
C ASP A 409 12.54 23.69 -21.88
N VAL A 410 12.28 24.61 -20.93
CA VAL A 410 11.88 24.29 -19.56
C VAL A 410 10.46 23.73 -19.52
N ASP A 411 9.52 24.31 -20.29
CA ASP A 411 8.15 23.81 -20.41
C ASP A 411 8.12 22.40 -21.04
N ASN A 412 8.97 22.17 -22.05
CA ASN A 412 9.12 20.86 -22.69
C ASN A 412 9.65 19.79 -21.71
N LEU A 413 10.64 20.14 -20.88
CA LEU A 413 11.13 19.24 -19.83
C LEU A 413 10.04 18.94 -18.80
N ARG A 414 9.22 19.94 -18.43
CA ARG A 414 8.10 19.78 -17.49
C ARG A 414 7.00 18.87 -18.00
N GLU A 415 6.64 18.97 -19.27
CA GLU A 415 5.63 18.10 -19.91
C GLU A 415 6.08 16.63 -19.96
N THR A 416 7.38 16.40 -20.20
CA THR A 416 7.94 15.06 -20.44
C THR A 416 7.95 14.19 -19.19
N VAL A 417 7.99 14.79 -18.00
CA VAL A 417 8.01 14.02 -16.75
C VAL A 417 6.66 13.41 -16.42
N ASN A 418 5.58 13.90 -17.02
CA ASN A 418 4.29 13.24 -16.95
C ASN A 418 4.26 11.92 -17.77
N ASP A 419 5.22 11.75 -18.70
CA ASP A 419 5.26 10.64 -19.68
C ASP A 419 6.30 9.56 -19.36
N TRP A 420 7.18 9.76 -18.37
CA TRP A 420 8.28 8.84 -18.05
C TRP A 420 8.04 8.15 -16.70
N ASP A 421 8.37 6.85 -16.61
CA ASP A 421 8.36 6.10 -15.36
C ASP A 421 9.17 6.83 -14.28
N GLU A 422 8.64 6.92 -13.06
CA GLU A 422 9.28 7.55 -11.88
C GLU A 422 10.65 6.94 -11.49
N THR A 423 11.11 5.92 -12.22
CA THR A 423 12.33 5.15 -11.95
C THR A 423 13.63 5.85 -12.35
N LEU A 424 13.59 6.82 -13.28
CA LEU A 424 14.80 7.51 -13.79
C LEU A 424 14.95 8.95 -13.30
N ILE A 425 13.87 9.73 -13.31
CA ILE A 425 13.80 11.08 -12.73
C ILE A 425 12.40 11.26 -12.13
N ASN A 426 12.31 11.68 -10.88
CA ASN A 426 11.03 11.97 -10.26
C ASN A 426 10.49 13.36 -10.66
N THR A 427 9.17 13.52 -10.63
CA THR A 427 8.47 14.79 -10.91
C THR A 427 8.99 15.96 -10.08
N LYS A 428 9.46 15.68 -8.86
CA LYS A 428 10.06 16.66 -7.97
C LYS A 428 11.32 17.30 -8.58
N THR A 429 12.26 16.53 -9.12
CA THR A 429 13.56 17.03 -9.62
C THR A 429 13.39 18.00 -10.79
N VAL A 430 12.38 17.80 -11.64
CA VAL A 430 12.12 18.72 -12.76
C VAL A 430 11.39 19.98 -12.33
N LEU A 431 10.49 19.88 -11.34
CA LEU A 431 9.94 21.08 -10.69
C LEU A 431 11.04 21.89 -9.99
N ASP A 432 11.96 21.22 -9.28
CA ASP A 432 13.14 21.83 -8.68
C ASP A 432 13.98 22.57 -9.75
N LEU A 433 14.18 21.96 -10.92
CA LEU A 433 14.91 22.56 -12.05
C LEU A 433 14.22 23.80 -12.63
N VAL A 434 12.89 23.77 -12.77
CA VAL A 434 12.09 24.91 -13.23
C VAL A 434 12.20 26.08 -12.26
N ILE A 435 12.08 25.80 -10.96
CA ILE A 435 12.21 26.82 -9.91
C ILE A 435 13.63 27.41 -9.93
N LEU A 436 14.65 26.56 -10.07
CA LEU A 436 16.04 26.97 -10.12
C LEU A 436 16.35 27.86 -11.34
N LYS A 437 15.83 27.52 -12.53
CA LYS A 437 15.96 28.36 -13.73
C LYS A 437 15.27 29.70 -13.55
N THR A 438 14.05 29.68 -13.01
CA THR A 438 13.28 30.89 -12.75
C THR A 438 14.02 31.82 -11.79
N PHE A 439 14.63 31.27 -10.74
CA PHE A 439 15.46 32.01 -9.81
C PHE A 439 16.68 32.65 -10.50
N LEU A 440 17.41 31.89 -11.32
CA LEU A 440 18.58 32.41 -12.06
C LEU A 440 18.19 33.49 -13.08
N ASP A 441 17.03 33.36 -13.73
CA ASP A 441 16.51 34.38 -14.64
C ASP A 441 16.16 35.68 -13.92
N GLN A 442 15.48 35.57 -12.77
CA GLN A 442 15.16 36.74 -11.94
C GLN A 442 16.41 37.44 -11.41
N LEU A 443 17.43 36.68 -11.01
CA LEU A 443 18.72 37.21 -10.61
C LEU A 443 19.39 37.96 -11.77
N ASN A 444 19.46 37.35 -12.94
CA ASN A 444 20.03 37.95 -14.14
C ASN A 444 19.30 39.24 -14.54
N ASP A 445 17.98 39.26 -14.45
CA ASP A 445 17.18 40.46 -14.72
C ASP A 445 17.46 41.59 -13.74
N ARG A 446 17.63 41.27 -12.45
CA ARG A 446 18.00 42.29 -11.44
C ARG A 446 19.42 42.83 -11.70
N ILE A 447 20.38 41.97 -11.99
CA ILE A 447 21.75 42.37 -12.32
C ILE A 447 21.79 43.23 -13.58
N LYS A 448 21.08 42.84 -14.65
CA LYS A 448 20.94 43.63 -15.89
C LYS A 448 20.33 45.00 -15.63
N ARG A 449 19.31 45.10 -14.78
CA ARG A 449 18.70 46.39 -14.39
C ARG A 449 19.69 47.31 -13.67
N ILE A 450 20.57 46.76 -12.83
CA ILE A 450 21.63 47.53 -12.16
C ILE A 450 22.65 48.02 -13.17
N GLN A 451 23.10 47.16 -14.09
CA GLN A 451 24.01 47.52 -15.18
C GLN A 451 23.41 48.58 -16.12
N GLN A 452 22.08 48.59 -16.33
CA GLN A 452 21.39 49.57 -17.16
C GLN A 452 21.10 50.90 -16.46
N LYS A 453 20.83 50.91 -15.14
CA LYS A 453 20.49 52.12 -14.37
C LYS A 453 21.71 52.89 -13.87
N SER A 454 22.84 52.22 -13.72
CA SER A 454 24.01 52.76 -13.03
C SER A 454 25.16 52.82 -14.02
N SER A 455 25.73 54.00 -14.27
CA SER A 455 27.00 54.15 -15.01
C SER A 455 28.21 53.63 -14.20
N SER A 456 27.98 52.92 -13.10
CA SER A 456 28.97 52.41 -12.16
C SER A 456 29.31 50.95 -12.44
N ILE A 457 30.57 50.60 -12.20
CA ILE A 457 31.11 49.24 -12.28
C ILE A 457 30.33 48.32 -11.33
N LEU A 458 29.93 47.14 -11.82
CA LEU A 458 29.24 46.11 -11.03
C LEU A 458 30.19 45.55 -9.96
N THR A 459 29.80 45.58 -8.70
CA THR A 459 30.60 45.03 -7.58
C THR A 459 30.01 43.74 -7.03
N LEU A 460 30.82 42.95 -6.30
CA LEU A 460 30.36 41.73 -5.64
C LEU A 460 29.22 42.01 -4.64
N ASP A 461 29.32 43.10 -3.88
CA ASP A 461 28.28 43.50 -2.92
C ASP A 461 26.92 43.76 -3.59
N GLN A 462 26.91 44.31 -4.81
CA GLN A 462 25.68 44.55 -5.57
C GLN A 462 25.06 43.24 -6.08
N ILE A 463 25.88 42.25 -6.43
CA ILE A 463 25.41 40.90 -6.77
C ILE A 463 24.86 40.21 -5.52
N THR A 464 25.58 40.26 -4.41
CA THR A 464 25.13 39.72 -3.12
C THR A 464 23.80 40.33 -2.68
N ALA A 465 23.63 41.65 -2.82
CA ALA A 465 22.36 42.32 -2.54
C ALA A 465 21.21 41.86 -3.46
N CYS A 466 21.51 41.51 -4.72
CA CYS A 466 20.51 40.91 -5.61
C CYS A 466 20.06 39.52 -5.12
N PHE A 467 21.01 38.71 -4.67
CA PHE A 467 20.76 37.39 -4.10
C PHE A 467 19.97 37.47 -2.80
N GLU A 468 20.41 38.28 -1.85
CA GLU A 468 19.76 38.46 -0.56
C GLU A 468 18.36 39.05 -0.72
N GLY A 469 18.16 39.95 -1.69
CA GLY A 469 16.83 40.47 -2.01
C GLY A 469 15.89 39.49 -2.74
N LEU A 470 16.37 38.32 -3.18
CA LEU A 470 15.56 37.27 -3.81
C LEU A 470 15.26 36.11 -2.84
N LEU A 471 15.99 36.00 -1.73
CA LEU A 471 15.92 34.87 -0.82
C LEU A 471 15.40 35.33 0.56
N GLU A 472 14.10 35.16 0.81
CA GLU A 472 13.54 35.22 2.17
C GLU A 472 14.02 34.01 3.00
N ASP A 473 14.02 34.12 4.34
CA ASP A 473 14.74 33.20 5.22
C ASP A 473 14.39 31.71 5.02
N ASP A 474 13.12 31.38 4.82
CA ASP A 474 12.62 30.01 4.62
C ASP A 474 12.83 29.48 3.19
N GLN A 475 12.97 30.35 2.18
CA GLN A 475 13.14 29.94 0.77
C GLN A 475 14.60 29.59 0.42
N SER A 476 15.56 30.13 1.17
CA SER A 476 16.99 29.90 0.92
C SER A 476 17.40 28.42 1.04
N LYS A 477 16.89 27.72 2.05
CA LYS A 477 17.20 26.29 2.26
C LYS A 477 16.68 25.43 1.11
N ILE A 478 15.50 25.77 0.59
CA ILE A 478 14.82 25.08 -0.49
C ILE A 478 15.59 25.23 -1.81
N ILE A 479 16.07 26.42 -2.14
CA ILE A 479 16.87 26.65 -3.37
C ILE A 479 18.19 25.86 -3.36
N PHE A 480 18.86 25.75 -2.21
CA PHE A 480 20.07 24.93 -2.10
C PHE A 480 19.79 23.44 -2.29
N GLU A 481 18.68 22.94 -1.75
CA GLU A 481 18.23 21.56 -1.98
C GLU A 481 17.95 21.29 -3.48
N TYR A 482 17.46 22.30 -4.23
CA TYR A 482 17.27 22.21 -5.68
C TYR A 482 18.58 22.16 -6.45
N PHE A 483 19.60 22.93 -6.06
CA PHE A 483 20.94 22.81 -6.65
C PHE A 483 21.51 21.38 -6.47
N GLU A 484 21.36 20.78 -5.29
CA GLU A 484 21.84 19.42 -5.03
C GLU A 484 21.06 18.36 -5.84
N SER A 485 19.73 18.42 -5.79
CA SER A 485 18.80 17.55 -6.51
C SER A 485 19.09 17.54 -8.02
N CYS A 486 19.13 18.73 -8.63
CA CYS A 486 19.31 18.87 -10.06
C CYS A 486 20.75 18.56 -10.51
N HIS A 487 21.76 18.86 -9.68
CA HIS A 487 23.15 18.56 -10.03
C HIS A 487 23.40 17.06 -10.03
N LEU A 488 22.90 16.32 -9.04
CA LEU A 488 23.04 14.87 -8.95
C LEU A 488 22.44 14.15 -10.15
N LEU A 489 21.30 14.64 -10.66
CA LEU A 489 20.59 14.05 -11.79
C LEU A 489 20.84 14.75 -13.14
N LEU A 490 21.83 15.64 -13.22
CA LEU A 490 22.15 16.38 -14.44
C LEU A 490 22.36 15.48 -15.67
N PRO A 491 23.08 14.34 -15.60
CA PRO A 491 23.26 13.46 -16.76
C PRO A 491 21.92 12.90 -17.27
N SER A 492 21.01 12.55 -16.36
CA SER A 492 19.67 12.06 -16.70
C SER A 492 18.84 13.18 -17.33
N ILE A 493 18.89 14.40 -16.77
CA ILE A 493 18.19 15.58 -17.30
C ILE A 493 18.68 15.91 -18.72
N GLN A 494 20.00 15.91 -18.94
CA GLN A 494 20.62 16.11 -20.25
C GLN A 494 20.22 15.00 -21.23
N HIS A 495 20.17 13.75 -20.78
CA HIS A 495 19.71 12.63 -21.62
C HIS A 495 18.25 12.81 -22.06
N ILE A 496 17.35 13.21 -21.15
CA ILE A 496 15.96 13.51 -21.49
C ILE A 496 15.89 14.67 -22.47
N TYR A 497 16.62 15.75 -22.23
CA TYR A 497 16.69 16.91 -23.12
C TYR A 497 17.15 16.54 -24.55
N MET A 498 18.20 15.72 -24.67
CA MET A 498 18.68 15.24 -25.98
C MET A 498 17.65 14.31 -26.67
N ASN A 499 17.04 13.40 -25.91
CA ASN A 499 16.00 12.49 -26.42
C ASN A 499 14.71 13.21 -26.83
N LEU A 500 14.41 14.37 -26.23
CA LEU A 500 13.21 15.14 -26.52
C LEU A 500 13.21 15.66 -27.95
N THR A 501 14.35 16.14 -28.42
CA THR A 501 14.56 16.57 -29.80
C THR A 501 14.36 15.42 -30.79
N ASP A 502 14.87 14.21 -30.51
CA ASP A 502 14.79 13.06 -31.43
C ASP A 502 13.44 12.33 -31.39
N ARG A 503 12.82 12.14 -30.21
CA ARG A 503 11.53 11.44 -30.08
C ARG A 503 10.34 12.30 -30.54
N ARG A 504 10.34 13.62 -30.31
CA ARG A 504 9.30 14.52 -30.85
C ARG A 504 9.35 14.56 -32.38
N LEU A 505 10.55 14.66 -32.96
CA LEU A 505 10.73 14.59 -34.42
C LEU A 505 10.37 13.21 -34.98
N SER A 506 10.72 12.12 -34.28
CA SER A 506 10.37 10.74 -34.69
C SER A 506 8.86 10.49 -34.68
N LYS A 507 8.14 10.86 -33.61
CA LYS A 507 6.69 10.69 -33.50
C LYS A 507 5.92 11.65 -34.41
N ARG A 508 6.38 12.89 -34.57
CA ARG A 508 5.84 13.82 -35.58
C ARG A 508 6.03 13.28 -36.99
N ARG A 509 7.20 12.72 -37.32
CA ARG A 509 7.41 12.01 -38.60
C ARG A 509 6.50 10.80 -38.74
N GLN A 510 6.27 10.04 -37.66
CA GLN A 510 5.36 8.90 -37.68
C GLN A 510 3.91 9.33 -37.97
N ILE A 511 3.41 10.39 -37.32
CA ILE A 511 2.08 10.96 -37.59
C ILE A 511 1.98 11.45 -39.04
N LEU A 512 2.97 12.22 -39.51
CA LEU A 512 3.01 12.71 -40.89
C LEU A 512 3.09 11.55 -41.90
N ASN A 513 3.83 10.48 -41.59
CA ASN A 513 3.89 9.28 -42.43
C ASN A 513 2.55 8.55 -42.50
N ILE A 514 1.85 8.42 -41.36
CA ILE A 514 0.49 7.84 -41.30
C ILE A 514 -0.46 8.66 -42.16
N MET A 515 -0.44 9.99 -42.01
CA MET A 515 -1.33 10.88 -42.77
C MET A 515 -0.99 10.97 -44.26
N LYS A 516 0.24 10.63 -44.65
CA LYS A 516 0.66 10.68 -46.05
C LYS A 516 0.03 9.58 -46.89
N ASN A 517 0.10 8.33 -46.42
CA ASN A 517 -0.48 7.18 -47.12
C ASN A 517 -0.63 5.98 -46.17
N ILE A 518 -1.84 5.73 -45.69
CA ILE A 518 -2.14 4.55 -44.87
C ILE A 518 -3.37 3.82 -45.38
N SER A 519 -3.34 2.50 -45.28
CA SER A 519 -4.49 1.64 -45.56
C SER A 519 -4.73 0.67 -44.41
N PHE A 520 -5.95 0.61 -43.92
CA PHE A 520 -6.33 -0.21 -42.78
C PHE A 520 -7.73 -0.78 -42.96
N SER A 521 -8.05 -1.83 -42.21
CA SER A 521 -9.39 -2.41 -42.13
C SER A 521 -9.74 -2.71 -40.69
N PHE A 522 -11.03 -2.83 -40.38
CA PHE A 522 -11.49 -3.24 -39.06
C PHE A 522 -11.64 -4.76 -39.02
N LYS A 523 -11.10 -5.42 -37.98
CA LYS A 523 -11.16 -6.87 -37.79
C LYS A 523 -11.78 -7.20 -36.44
N SER A 524 -12.59 -8.25 -36.40
CA SER A 524 -13.14 -8.82 -35.16
C SER A 524 -12.11 -9.76 -34.50
N LEU A 525 -11.77 -9.54 -33.22
CA LEU A 525 -10.86 -10.40 -32.43
C LEU A 525 -11.59 -11.58 -31.80
N GLY A 526 -12.23 -12.41 -32.62
CA GLY A 526 -12.69 -13.74 -32.20
C GLY A 526 -13.81 -13.79 -31.15
N GLN A 527 -14.40 -14.97 -31.03
CA GLN A 527 -15.64 -15.26 -30.30
C GLN A 527 -15.39 -15.87 -28.90
N GLN A 528 -14.33 -15.46 -28.20
CA GLN A 528 -14.02 -16.08 -26.91
C GLN A 528 -14.86 -15.51 -25.74
N GLU A 529 -15.45 -14.33 -25.91
CA GLU A 529 -16.46 -13.76 -25.03
C GLU A 529 -17.51 -13.03 -25.92
N LEU A 530 -18.78 -12.94 -25.52
CA LEU A 530 -19.86 -12.34 -26.35
C LEU A 530 -19.65 -10.86 -26.70
N LYS A 531 -18.60 -10.25 -26.15
CA LYS A 531 -18.10 -8.94 -26.55
C LYS A 531 -17.11 -9.15 -27.69
N GLU A 532 -17.61 -9.14 -28.93
CA GLU A 532 -16.72 -8.93 -30.07
C GLU A 532 -16.03 -7.58 -29.87
N SER A 533 -14.71 -7.63 -29.69
CA SER A 533 -13.85 -6.46 -29.76
C SER A 533 -13.39 -6.29 -31.21
N TYR A 534 -13.32 -5.04 -31.64
CA TYR A 534 -12.88 -4.69 -32.99
C TYR A 534 -11.54 -3.98 -32.89
N GLU A 535 -10.55 -4.45 -33.65
CA GLU A 535 -9.25 -3.80 -33.79
C GLU A 535 -9.04 -3.34 -35.23
N LEU A 536 -8.06 -2.44 -35.38
CA LEU A 536 -7.54 -2.02 -36.67
C LEU A 536 -6.47 -3.00 -37.14
N ASN A 537 -6.61 -3.47 -38.36
CA ASN A 537 -5.60 -4.25 -39.06
C ASN A 537 -4.97 -3.37 -40.15
N TYR A 538 -3.65 -3.21 -40.10
CA TYR A 538 -2.90 -2.41 -41.06
C TYR A 538 -2.32 -3.30 -42.16
N ASN A 539 -2.37 -2.83 -43.40
CA ASN A 539 -1.63 -3.47 -44.49
C ASN A 539 -0.22 -2.84 -44.59
N TYR A 540 0.80 -3.70 -44.55
CA TYR A 540 2.28 -3.51 -44.58
C TYR A 540 3.01 -3.39 -43.24
N ASP A 541 3.94 -4.34 -42.99
CA ASP A 541 5.13 -4.44 -42.09
C ASP A 541 5.17 -3.75 -40.71
N ILE A 542 4.16 -3.00 -40.30
CA ILE A 542 4.07 -2.28 -39.04
C ILE A 542 2.67 -2.55 -38.46
N THR A 543 2.62 -3.36 -37.41
CA THR A 543 1.40 -3.60 -36.64
C THR A 543 1.21 -2.45 -35.65
N ILE A 544 0.60 -1.35 -36.10
CA ILE A 544 0.15 -0.30 -35.19
C ILE A 544 -1.15 -0.76 -34.54
N ASN A 545 -1.29 -0.73 -33.22
CA ASN A 545 -2.57 -1.01 -32.55
C ASN A 545 -3.37 0.30 -32.35
N PHE A 546 -4.69 0.25 -32.15
CA PHE A 546 -5.50 1.42 -31.77
C PHE A 546 -4.94 2.14 -30.54
N ASN A 547 -4.42 1.41 -29.55
CA ASN A 547 -3.77 2.02 -28.38
C ASN A 547 -2.58 2.92 -28.79
N GLU A 548 -1.78 2.47 -29.76
CA GLU A 548 -0.66 3.27 -30.27
C GLU A 548 -1.14 4.49 -31.07
N LEU A 549 -2.24 4.38 -31.82
CA LEU A 549 -2.88 5.55 -32.44
C LEU A 549 -3.43 6.53 -31.42
N SER A 550 -4.07 6.06 -30.35
CA SER A 550 -4.60 6.89 -29.28
C SER A 550 -3.47 7.66 -28.60
N ASP A 551 -2.35 6.98 -28.29
CA ASP A 551 -1.14 7.61 -27.76
C ASP A 551 -0.58 8.67 -28.72
N LEU A 552 -0.56 8.38 -30.03
CA LEU A 552 -0.13 9.35 -31.04
C LEU A 552 -1.11 10.53 -31.15
N ARG A 553 -2.42 10.31 -30.97
CA ARG A 553 -3.44 11.37 -30.98
C ARG A 553 -3.25 12.31 -29.80
N ASP A 554 -3.08 11.76 -28.60
CA ASP A 554 -2.92 12.58 -27.40
C ASP A 554 -1.62 13.40 -27.48
N ARG A 555 -0.57 12.81 -28.07
CA ARG A 555 0.66 13.54 -28.41
C ARG A 555 0.46 14.58 -29.50
N ALA A 556 -0.34 14.31 -30.53
CA ALA A 556 -0.68 15.30 -31.56
C ALA A 556 -1.46 16.49 -30.97
N ARG A 557 -2.37 16.25 -30.02
CA ARG A 557 -3.08 17.29 -29.26
C ARG A 557 -2.10 18.15 -28.45
N LEU A 558 -1.14 17.53 -27.75
CA LEU A 558 -0.09 18.25 -27.01
C LEU A 558 0.81 19.10 -27.93
N ILE A 559 1.14 18.59 -29.11
CA ILE A 559 1.87 19.36 -30.14
C ILE A 559 1.01 20.54 -30.64
N GLU A 560 -0.30 20.36 -30.84
CA GLU A 560 -1.22 21.45 -31.20
C GLU A 560 -1.28 22.55 -30.13
N TYR A 561 -1.32 22.16 -28.85
CA TYR A 561 -1.33 23.10 -27.72
C TYR A 561 -0.02 23.88 -27.58
N SER A 562 1.12 23.22 -27.73
CA SER A 562 2.44 23.86 -27.66
C SER A 562 2.70 24.80 -28.85
N ASN A 563 2.23 24.47 -30.05
CA ASN A 563 2.38 25.31 -31.25
C ASN A 563 1.52 26.59 -31.26
N ARG A 564 0.52 26.73 -30.37
CA ARG A 564 -0.18 28.01 -30.15
C ARG A 564 0.76 29.08 -29.58
N LEU A 565 1.88 28.68 -28.97
CA LEU A 565 3.01 29.54 -28.59
C LEU A 565 4.00 29.59 -29.78
N LYS A 566 3.71 30.45 -30.76
CA LYS A 566 4.46 30.61 -32.02
C LYS A 566 5.99 30.44 -31.89
N THR A 567 6.51 29.30 -32.34
CA THR A 567 7.91 29.15 -32.76
C THR A 567 7.99 29.25 -34.29
N GLN A 568 8.98 29.99 -34.79
CA GLN A 568 9.09 30.46 -36.19
C GLN A 568 9.40 29.38 -37.25
N ASN A 569 9.29 28.08 -36.94
CA ASN A 569 9.81 27.01 -37.81
C ASN A 569 8.76 26.01 -38.35
N ASP A 570 7.48 26.15 -38.01
CA ASP A 570 6.44 25.21 -38.44
C ASP A 570 5.62 25.74 -39.63
N THR A 571 5.53 24.95 -40.70
CA THR A 571 4.67 25.21 -41.86
C THR A 571 3.19 25.05 -41.47
N GLU A 572 2.32 25.95 -41.92
CA GLU A 572 0.86 25.88 -41.68
C GLU A 572 0.27 24.50 -42.06
N GLN A 573 0.82 23.88 -43.11
CA GLN A 573 0.44 22.52 -43.57
C GLN A 573 0.69 21.41 -42.54
N ASP A 574 1.75 21.51 -41.72
CA ASP A 574 2.05 20.48 -40.71
C ASP A 574 1.03 20.54 -39.57
N THR A 575 0.61 21.76 -39.20
CA THR A 575 -0.39 21.98 -38.15
C THR A 575 -1.76 21.49 -38.60
N GLU A 576 -2.12 21.74 -39.87
CA GLU A 576 -3.35 21.23 -40.48
C GLU A 576 -3.35 19.69 -40.53
N MET A 577 -2.21 19.05 -40.85
CA MET A 577 -2.08 17.59 -40.84
C MET A 577 -2.18 16.98 -39.44
N LEU A 578 -1.64 17.64 -38.41
CA LEU A 578 -1.79 17.20 -37.02
C LEU A 578 -3.25 17.28 -36.56
N HIS A 579 -3.95 18.37 -36.88
CA HIS A 579 -5.38 18.50 -36.58
C HIS A 579 -6.22 17.43 -37.31
N SER A 580 -5.89 17.19 -38.58
CA SER A 580 -6.52 16.16 -39.39
C SER A 580 -6.28 14.75 -38.81
N PHE A 581 -5.12 14.51 -38.22
CA PHE A 581 -4.78 13.24 -37.56
C PHE A 581 -5.59 13.03 -36.27
N VAL A 582 -5.79 14.08 -35.47
CA VAL A 582 -6.63 13.98 -34.26
C VAL A 582 -8.06 13.59 -34.64
N SER A 583 -8.64 14.29 -35.61
CA SER A 583 -9.99 14.00 -36.12
C SER A 583 -10.06 12.60 -36.76
N PHE A 584 -9.00 12.16 -37.44
CA PHE A 584 -8.90 10.81 -38.01
C PHE A 584 -8.98 9.72 -36.93
N VAL A 585 -8.20 9.84 -35.85
CA VAL A 585 -8.22 8.85 -34.76
C VAL A 585 -9.55 8.90 -33.99
N ASP A 586 -10.12 10.08 -33.78
CA ASP A 586 -11.44 10.23 -33.14
C ASP A 586 -12.56 9.55 -33.99
N THR A 587 -12.49 9.68 -35.32
CA THR A 587 -13.41 8.98 -36.26
C THR A 587 -13.29 7.46 -36.12
N ILE A 588 -12.06 6.94 -36.04
CA ILE A 588 -11.79 5.52 -35.84
C ILE A 588 -12.36 5.04 -34.49
N GLU A 589 -12.14 5.78 -33.41
CA GLU A 589 -12.66 5.44 -32.08
C GLU A 589 -14.20 5.36 -32.08
N ASN A 590 -14.86 6.33 -32.72
CA ASN A 590 -16.31 6.35 -32.88
C ASN A 590 -16.83 5.17 -33.72
N ILE A 591 -16.12 4.77 -34.78
CA ILE A 591 -16.47 3.58 -35.56
C ILE A 591 -16.39 2.32 -34.69
N ILE A 592 -15.28 2.12 -33.97
CA ILE A 592 -15.12 0.96 -33.07
C ILE A 592 -16.25 0.94 -32.03
N LYS A 593 -16.53 2.09 -31.40
CA LYS A 593 -17.61 2.24 -30.43
C LYS A 593 -18.98 1.92 -31.02
N ASN A 594 -19.30 2.44 -32.21
CA ASN A 594 -20.57 2.20 -32.89
C ASN A 594 -20.71 0.74 -33.35
N LEU A 595 -19.64 0.10 -33.81
CA LEU A 595 -19.61 -1.33 -34.15
C LEU A 595 -19.84 -2.20 -32.91
N THR A 596 -19.15 -1.91 -31.81
CA THR A 596 -19.38 -2.59 -30.53
C THR A 596 -20.84 -2.42 -30.11
N GLN A 597 -21.37 -1.20 -30.11
CA GLN A 597 -22.76 -0.96 -29.75
C GLN A 597 -23.76 -1.66 -30.68
N LEU A 598 -23.53 -1.70 -31.99
CA LEU A 598 -24.36 -2.47 -32.94
C LEU A 598 -24.40 -3.96 -32.59
N ASN A 599 -23.24 -4.55 -32.27
CA ASN A 599 -23.17 -5.92 -31.81
C ASN A 599 -23.89 -6.10 -30.45
N MET A 600 -23.78 -5.12 -29.53
CA MET A 600 -24.47 -5.15 -28.24
C MET A 600 -26.00 -5.09 -28.36
N VAL A 601 -26.51 -4.23 -29.25
CA VAL A 601 -27.94 -4.15 -29.60
C VAL A 601 -28.39 -5.42 -30.34
N GLY A 602 -27.43 -6.20 -30.84
CA GLY A 602 -27.66 -7.47 -31.52
C GLY A 602 -28.14 -7.24 -32.94
N TYR A 603 -27.35 -6.57 -33.78
CA TYR A 603 -27.51 -6.48 -35.24
C TYR A 603 -26.85 -7.70 -35.94
N PRO A 604 -27.42 -8.32 -37.00
CA PRO A 604 -26.95 -9.63 -37.49
C PRO A 604 -25.77 -9.53 -38.44
N CYS A 605 -25.66 -8.38 -39.09
CA CYS A 605 -24.84 -8.18 -40.27
C CYS A 605 -23.58 -7.37 -39.94
N VAL A 606 -23.14 -7.33 -38.67
CA VAL A 606 -21.91 -6.62 -38.27
C VAL A 606 -20.69 -7.23 -38.99
N GLN A 607 -20.62 -8.56 -39.08
CA GLN A 607 -19.52 -9.23 -39.79
C GLN A 607 -19.52 -8.93 -41.30
N SER A 608 -20.70 -8.77 -41.94
CA SER A 608 -20.77 -8.34 -43.35
C SER A 608 -20.41 -6.85 -43.54
N LEU A 609 -20.51 -6.02 -42.49
CA LEU A 609 -19.97 -4.65 -42.54
C LEU A 609 -18.43 -4.67 -42.57
N LEU A 610 -17.81 -5.75 -42.07
CA LEU A 610 -16.38 -5.94 -41.85
C LEU A 610 -15.74 -6.95 -42.83
N GLU A 611 -16.35 -7.18 -43.98
CA GLU A 611 -15.83 -8.10 -45.00
C GLU A 611 -14.36 -7.81 -45.34
N SER A 612 -13.58 -8.87 -45.54
CA SER A 612 -12.11 -8.86 -45.68
C SER A 612 -11.55 -7.99 -46.82
N SER A 613 -12.40 -7.41 -47.67
CA SER A 613 -12.06 -6.52 -48.79
C SER A 613 -12.26 -5.02 -48.49
N LYS A 614 -12.93 -4.64 -47.39
CA LYS A 614 -13.13 -3.22 -47.05
C LYS A 614 -11.89 -2.66 -46.36
N THR A 615 -11.01 -2.06 -47.16
CA THR A 615 -9.86 -1.28 -46.70
C THR A 615 -10.15 0.20 -46.84
N PHE A 616 -9.98 0.95 -45.77
CA PHE A 616 -10.05 2.41 -45.77
C PHE A 616 -8.66 2.96 -46.06
N THR A 617 -8.60 3.97 -46.93
CA THR A 617 -7.34 4.65 -47.25
C THR A 617 -7.36 6.09 -46.77
N CYS A 618 -6.24 6.54 -46.21
CA CYS A 618 -5.99 7.94 -45.93
C CYS A 618 -4.79 8.37 -46.77
N ILE A 619 -5.03 9.31 -47.69
CA ILE A 619 -4.03 9.83 -48.62
C ILE A 619 -3.96 11.34 -48.43
N GLU A 620 -2.78 11.85 -48.06
CA GLU A 620 -2.54 13.27 -47.79
C GLU A 620 -3.59 13.88 -46.84
N GLY A 621 -3.91 13.14 -45.78
CA GLY A 621 -4.86 13.51 -44.74
C GLY A 621 -6.34 13.50 -45.12
N LYS A 622 -6.69 13.00 -46.31
CA LYS A 622 -8.09 12.82 -46.73
C LYS A 622 -8.55 11.39 -46.46
N TYR A 623 -9.62 11.25 -45.68
CA TYR A 623 -10.21 9.97 -45.25
C TYR A 623 -11.74 9.97 -45.34
N ASN A 624 -12.30 10.58 -46.39
CA ASN A 624 -13.76 10.74 -46.55
C ASN A 624 -14.54 9.43 -46.49
N GLU A 625 -13.98 8.34 -47.04
CA GLU A 625 -14.59 7.00 -46.98
C GLU A 625 -14.81 6.53 -45.54
N LEU A 626 -13.91 6.91 -44.63
CA LEU A 626 -14.01 6.58 -43.21
C LEU A 626 -15.12 7.39 -42.52
N ILE A 627 -15.22 8.69 -42.82
CA ILE A 627 -16.28 9.57 -42.28
C ILE A 627 -17.65 9.10 -42.78
N GLU A 628 -17.77 8.77 -44.08
CA GLU A 628 -19.02 8.23 -44.65
C GLU A 628 -19.39 6.89 -44.00
N PHE A 629 -18.40 6.05 -43.69
CA PHE A 629 -18.61 4.79 -43.00
C PHE A 629 -19.05 4.98 -41.54
N GLU A 630 -18.43 5.90 -40.80
CA GLU A 630 -18.85 6.28 -39.45
C GLU A 630 -20.33 6.71 -39.43
N GLN A 631 -20.70 7.64 -40.32
CA GLN A 631 -22.09 8.13 -40.44
C GLN A 631 -23.05 7.01 -40.82
N THR A 632 -22.63 6.09 -41.68
CA THR A 632 -23.46 4.93 -42.10
C THR A 632 -23.71 3.99 -40.93
N ILE A 633 -22.67 3.65 -40.15
CA ILE A 633 -22.79 2.77 -38.97
C ILE A 633 -23.63 3.44 -37.89
N GLU A 634 -23.42 4.73 -37.63
CA GLU A 634 -24.20 5.48 -36.63
C GLU A 634 -25.68 5.52 -37.02
N LYS A 635 -25.99 5.87 -38.27
CA LYS A 635 -27.36 5.87 -38.79
C LYS A 635 -28.00 4.49 -38.67
N LEU A 636 -27.28 3.44 -39.07
CA LEU A 636 -27.76 2.06 -38.98
C LEU A 636 -28.03 1.65 -37.53
N ARG A 637 -27.18 2.07 -36.59
CA ARG A 637 -27.38 1.83 -35.15
C ARG A 637 -28.65 2.48 -34.65
N VAL A 638 -28.84 3.76 -34.94
CA VAL A 638 -30.02 4.53 -34.51
C VAL A 638 -31.31 3.93 -35.10
N GLU A 639 -31.31 3.63 -36.41
CA GLU A 639 -32.46 3.00 -37.08
C GLU A 639 -32.77 1.62 -36.52
N TRP A 640 -31.74 0.78 -36.32
CA TRP A 640 -31.90 -0.56 -35.74
C TRP A 640 -32.45 -0.51 -34.32
N GLU A 641 -31.90 0.36 -33.46
CA GLU A 641 -32.38 0.54 -32.09
C GLU A 641 -33.85 1.01 -32.05
N TYR A 642 -34.22 1.95 -32.93
CA TYR A 642 -35.60 2.41 -33.06
C TYR A 642 -36.54 1.27 -33.46
N HIS A 643 -36.21 0.54 -34.53
CA HIS A 643 -37.01 -0.59 -34.99
C HIS A 643 -37.12 -1.71 -33.95
N LEU A 644 -36.03 -2.04 -33.25
CA LEU A 644 -36.04 -3.02 -32.16
C LEU A 644 -36.99 -2.61 -31.04
N CYS A 645 -37.01 -1.32 -30.68
CA CYS A 645 -37.93 -0.80 -29.65
C CYS A 645 -39.39 -0.85 -30.10
N GLU A 646 -39.70 -0.57 -31.36
CA GLU A 646 -41.06 -0.77 -31.91
C GLU A 646 -41.46 -2.25 -31.89
N LEU A 647 -40.54 -3.15 -32.26
CA LEU A 647 -40.77 -4.58 -32.19
C LEU A 647 -40.96 -5.08 -30.75
N TYR A 648 -40.34 -4.47 -29.74
CA TYR A 648 -40.61 -4.79 -28.34
C TYR A 648 -42.06 -4.49 -27.94
N LYS A 649 -42.68 -3.44 -28.49
CA LYS A 649 -44.09 -3.11 -28.22
C LYS A 649 -45.04 -4.15 -28.80
N GLU A 650 -44.74 -4.64 -30.01
CA GLU A 650 -45.57 -5.63 -30.73
C GLU A 650 -45.31 -7.08 -30.26
N HIS A 651 -44.05 -7.41 -29.97
CA HIS A 651 -43.56 -8.78 -29.74
C HIS A 651 -42.72 -8.87 -28.48
N ILE A 652 -43.38 -8.86 -27.33
CA ILE A 652 -42.76 -8.82 -26.00
C ILE A 652 -41.77 -9.96 -25.74
N SER A 653 -41.97 -11.13 -26.35
CA SER A 653 -41.04 -12.26 -26.22
C SER A 653 -39.62 -11.92 -26.68
N LEU A 654 -39.44 -10.92 -27.56
CA LEU A 654 -38.11 -10.46 -27.98
C LEU A 654 -37.35 -9.77 -26.85
N THR A 655 -38.03 -9.19 -25.86
CA THR A 655 -37.38 -8.47 -24.74
C THR A 655 -36.54 -9.39 -23.85
N TYR A 656 -36.67 -10.70 -23.98
CA TYR A 656 -35.92 -11.70 -23.23
C TYR A 656 -34.56 -12.04 -23.84
N PHE A 657 -34.30 -11.61 -25.07
CA PHE A 657 -33.06 -11.87 -25.79
C PHE A 657 -32.22 -10.60 -25.93
N PHE A 658 -30.90 -10.76 -25.94
CA PHE A 658 -29.92 -9.68 -26.05
C PHE A 658 -28.73 -10.11 -26.93
N TYR A 659 -27.98 -9.16 -27.48
CA TYR A 659 -26.77 -9.42 -28.27
C TYR A 659 -27.02 -10.44 -29.40
N GLN A 660 -26.19 -11.47 -29.47
CA GLN A 660 -26.25 -12.53 -30.46
C GLN A 660 -27.42 -13.51 -30.24
N GLN A 661 -28.17 -13.42 -29.14
CA GLN A 661 -29.26 -14.36 -28.85
C GLN A 661 -30.40 -14.26 -29.87
N PHE A 662 -30.68 -13.07 -30.41
CA PHE A 662 -31.64 -12.92 -31.52
C PHE A 662 -31.27 -13.84 -32.69
N TRP A 663 -29.98 -13.92 -33.01
CA TRP A 663 -29.43 -14.70 -34.11
C TRP A 663 -29.30 -16.17 -33.81
N ILE A 664 -29.01 -16.53 -32.56
CA ILE A 664 -29.02 -17.92 -32.10
C ILE A 664 -30.43 -18.50 -32.25
N ILE A 665 -31.47 -17.76 -31.84
CA ILE A 665 -32.86 -18.16 -32.02
C ILE A 665 -33.25 -18.19 -33.49
N GLU A 666 -32.93 -17.15 -34.25
CA GLU A 666 -33.21 -17.10 -35.69
C GLU A 666 -32.59 -18.32 -36.41
N ARG A 667 -31.29 -18.55 -36.27
CA ARG A 667 -30.58 -19.68 -36.90
C ARG A 667 -31.18 -21.03 -36.50
N TYR A 668 -31.59 -21.19 -35.24
CA TYR A 668 -32.28 -22.40 -34.78
C TYR A 668 -33.63 -22.60 -35.48
N LEU A 669 -34.40 -21.52 -35.69
CA LEU A 669 -35.66 -21.58 -36.42
C LEU A 669 -35.48 -21.99 -37.88
N TYR A 670 -34.37 -21.57 -38.52
CA TYR A 670 -34.04 -21.92 -39.91
C TYR A 670 -33.40 -23.31 -40.09
N ASN A 671 -32.56 -23.75 -39.15
CA ASN A 671 -31.77 -24.99 -39.29
C ASN A 671 -31.83 -25.86 -38.03
N ARG A 672 -32.78 -26.80 -38.01
CA ARG A 672 -33.05 -27.68 -36.86
C ARG A 672 -31.95 -28.72 -36.57
N THR A 673 -31.08 -29.03 -37.54
CA THR A 673 -30.20 -30.20 -37.47
C THR A 673 -28.89 -29.95 -36.73
N ILE A 674 -28.58 -28.68 -36.43
CA ILE A 674 -27.47 -28.31 -35.55
C ILE A 674 -28.11 -27.93 -34.22
N PHE A 675 -28.21 -28.89 -33.31
CA PHE A 675 -28.62 -28.62 -31.92
C PHE A 675 -27.59 -27.70 -31.27
N ILE A 676 -27.72 -26.39 -31.47
CA ILE A 676 -27.09 -25.40 -30.61
C ILE A 676 -27.92 -25.45 -29.32
N ASN A 677 -27.52 -26.29 -28.36
CA ASN A 677 -28.23 -26.50 -27.08
C ASN A 677 -28.65 -25.17 -26.42
N ASN A 678 -27.91 -24.09 -26.64
CA ASN A 678 -28.25 -22.76 -26.15
C ASN A 678 -29.59 -22.23 -26.67
N ALA A 679 -29.94 -22.41 -27.96
CA ALA A 679 -31.21 -21.93 -28.51
C ALA A 679 -32.42 -22.64 -27.90
N TYR A 680 -32.28 -23.96 -27.70
CA TYR A 680 -33.27 -24.81 -27.04
C TYR A 680 -33.58 -24.30 -25.64
N HIS A 681 -32.54 -24.12 -24.83
CA HIS A 681 -32.71 -23.64 -23.46
C HIS A 681 -33.19 -22.19 -23.38
N LEU A 682 -32.80 -21.32 -24.31
CA LEU A 682 -33.30 -19.94 -24.40
C LEU A 682 -34.81 -19.87 -24.66
N LEU A 683 -35.34 -20.74 -25.52
CA LEU A 683 -36.78 -20.85 -25.78
C LEU A 683 -37.53 -21.42 -24.58
N LYS A 684 -37.01 -22.50 -23.97
CA LYS A 684 -37.58 -23.08 -22.75
C LYS A 684 -37.63 -22.08 -21.60
N TYR A 685 -36.56 -21.29 -21.42
CA TYR A 685 -36.47 -20.23 -20.41
C TYR A 685 -37.63 -19.22 -20.52
N ILE A 686 -38.05 -18.86 -21.73
CA ILE A 686 -39.18 -17.94 -21.92
C ILE A 686 -40.56 -18.64 -21.92
N GLY A 687 -40.60 -19.94 -21.65
CA GLY A 687 -41.81 -20.76 -21.58
C GLY A 687 -42.32 -21.26 -22.94
N ILE A 688 -41.46 -21.33 -23.96
CA ILE A 688 -41.79 -21.88 -25.28
C ILE A 688 -41.19 -23.27 -25.40
N GLN A 689 -41.99 -24.26 -25.79
CA GLN A 689 -41.54 -25.62 -26.08
C GLN A 689 -40.99 -25.67 -27.51
N PRO A 690 -39.66 -25.84 -27.71
CA PRO A 690 -39.05 -25.78 -29.04
C PRO A 690 -39.61 -26.82 -30.02
N GLU A 691 -40.03 -27.97 -29.49
CA GLU A 691 -40.58 -29.11 -30.24
C GLU A 691 -41.96 -28.81 -30.85
N LEU A 692 -42.71 -27.86 -30.26
CA LEU A 692 -44.09 -27.52 -30.65
C LEU A 692 -44.19 -26.34 -31.62
N ILE A 693 -43.06 -25.70 -31.94
CA ILE A 693 -43.05 -24.54 -32.83
C ILE A 693 -43.53 -24.98 -34.24
N GLN A 694 -44.48 -24.25 -34.81
CA GLN A 694 -44.95 -24.40 -36.19
C GLN A 694 -44.24 -23.34 -37.04
N TYR A 695 -43.66 -23.73 -38.18
CA TYR A 695 -42.64 -22.95 -38.89
C TYR A 695 -43.13 -22.39 -40.24
N ASP A 696 -44.43 -22.26 -40.42
CA ASP A 696 -45.04 -22.17 -41.76
C ASP A 696 -44.82 -20.82 -42.49
N PHE A 697 -44.00 -19.88 -41.96
CA PHE A 697 -43.84 -18.52 -42.51
C PHE A 697 -42.46 -17.86 -42.24
N LEU A 698 -41.34 -18.59 -42.24
CA LEU A 698 -40.01 -17.95 -42.20
C LEU A 698 -39.63 -17.38 -43.58
N LEU A 699 -39.08 -16.17 -43.60
CA LEU A 699 -38.66 -15.44 -44.82
C LEU A 699 -37.34 -15.99 -45.37
N ASP A 700 -36.86 -15.58 -46.54
CA ASP A 700 -35.50 -15.93 -46.96
C ASP A 700 -34.46 -15.24 -46.05
N MET A 701 -33.33 -15.90 -45.77
CA MET A 701 -32.21 -15.33 -45.00
C MET A 701 -31.61 -14.08 -45.66
N ASN A 702 -31.89 -13.87 -46.95
CA ASN A 702 -31.48 -12.70 -47.73
C ASN A 702 -32.36 -11.45 -47.52
N GLU A 703 -33.47 -11.56 -46.77
CA GLU A 703 -34.35 -10.43 -46.50
C GLU A 703 -33.79 -9.49 -45.41
N ASP A 704 -34.34 -8.26 -45.39
CA ASP A 704 -33.96 -7.21 -44.45
C ASP A 704 -33.98 -7.69 -42.97
N PRO A 705 -32.92 -7.43 -42.18
CA PRO A 705 -32.82 -7.84 -40.79
C PRO A 705 -34.02 -7.49 -39.90
N VAL A 706 -34.67 -6.34 -40.12
CA VAL A 706 -35.80 -5.89 -39.29
C VAL A 706 -37.01 -6.79 -39.55
N ASN A 707 -37.27 -7.09 -40.83
CA ASN A 707 -38.37 -7.98 -41.23
C ASN A 707 -38.15 -9.41 -40.73
N ARG A 708 -36.90 -9.91 -40.80
CA ARG A 708 -36.56 -11.23 -40.26
C ARG A 708 -36.80 -11.29 -38.75
N LEU A 709 -36.30 -10.30 -37.99
CA LEU A 709 -36.53 -10.22 -36.55
C LEU A 709 -38.03 -10.08 -36.20
N LYS A 710 -38.79 -9.32 -36.99
CA LYS A 710 -40.24 -9.21 -36.85
C LYS A 710 -40.91 -10.58 -36.97
N LYS A 711 -40.51 -11.41 -37.93
CA LYS A 711 -41.04 -12.77 -38.10
C LYS A 711 -40.66 -13.69 -36.95
N VAL A 712 -39.42 -13.61 -36.45
CA VAL A 712 -39.02 -14.30 -35.22
C VAL A 712 -39.94 -13.88 -34.08
N GLY A 713 -40.18 -12.58 -33.89
CA GLY A 713 -41.12 -12.06 -32.92
C GLY A 713 -42.56 -12.59 -33.06
N GLN A 714 -43.07 -12.67 -34.29
CA GLN A 714 -44.40 -13.24 -34.59
C GLN A 714 -44.49 -14.72 -34.21
N VAL A 715 -43.50 -15.53 -34.62
CA VAL A 715 -43.45 -16.97 -34.28
C VAL A 715 -43.45 -17.15 -32.77
N LEU A 716 -42.57 -16.43 -32.05
CA LEU A 716 -42.47 -16.52 -30.60
C LEU A 716 -43.76 -16.06 -29.90
N SER A 717 -44.43 -15.03 -30.42
CA SER A 717 -45.68 -14.52 -29.86
C SER A 717 -46.82 -15.52 -30.03
N ILE A 718 -46.99 -16.10 -31.24
CA ILE A 718 -48.01 -17.12 -31.52
C ILE A 718 -47.85 -18.34 -30.61
N GLN A 719 -46.62 -18.82 -30.43
CA GLN A 719 -46.35 -20.00 -29.60
C GLN A 719 -46.62 -19.73 -28.12
N LYS A 720 -46.31 -18.52 -27.67
CA LYS A 720 -46.59 -18.09 -26.30
C LYS A 720 -48.09 -17.95 -26.03
N THR A 721 -48.88 -17.47 -27.00
CA THR A 721 -50.36 -17.42 -26.84
C THR A 721 -50.96 -18.82 -26.76
N LYS A 722 -50.48 -19.77 -27.56
CA LYS A 722 -50.92 -21.18 -27.53
C LYS A 722 -50.57 -21.90 -26.21
N SER A 723 -49.49 -21.50 -25.53
CA SER A 723 -49.12 -22.07 -24.23
C SER A 723 -49.80 -21.38 -23.03
N ILE A 724 -50.43 -20.21 -23.21
CA ILE A 724 -51.03 -19.38 -22.14
C ILE A 724 -52.54 -19.61 -21.94
N GLU A 725 -53.21 -20.43 -22.76
CA GLU A 725 -54.64 -20.75 -22.59
C GLU A 725 -55.03 -21.37 -21.22
N THR A 726 -54.09 -21.54 -20.28
CA THR A 726 -54.29 -22.15 -18.95
C THR A 726 -54.05 -21.25 -17.73
N ALA A 727 -53.72 -19.95 -17.85
CA ALA A 727 -53.57 -19.09 -16.67
C ALA A 727 -54.10 -17.66 -16.87
N GLU A 728 -55.36 -17.43 -16.48
CA GLU A 728 -55.93 -16.09 -16.33
C GLU A 728 -55.23 -15.33 -15.19
N GLN A 729 -54.19 -14.56 -15.50
CA GLN A 729 -53.68 -13.54 -14.58
C GLN A 729 -54.63 -12.34 -14.62
N LYS A 730 -55.08 -11.88 -13.46
CA LYS A 730 -55.85 -10.63 -13.38
C LYS A 730 -54.96 -9.48 -13.84
N LEU A 731 -55.41 -8.71 -14.84
CA LEU A 731 -54.70 -7.52 -15.26
C LEU A 731 -54.52 -6.55 -14.08
N PRO A 732 -53.37 -5.88 -13.98
CA PRO A 732 -53.17 -4.82 -12.99
C PRO A 732 -54.20 -3.71 -13.21
N THR A 733 -54.82 -3.26 -12.12
CA THR A 733 -55.85 -2.21 -12.15
C THR A 733 -55.29 -0.80 -11.97
N ASN A 734 -54.05 -0.67 -11.47
CA ASN A 734 -53.36 0.60 -11.23
C ASN A 734 -51.86 0.46 -11.49
N ASN A 735 -51.23 1.59 -11.85
CA ASN A 735 -49.77 1.68 -12.00
C ASN A 735 -49.13 1.60 -10.63
N THR A 736 -48.45 0.48 -10.34
CA THR A 736 -47.84 0.26 -9.01
C THR A 736 -46.49 -0.41 -9.11
N ILE A 737 -45.53 0.13 -8.37
CA ILE A 737 -44.19 -0.44 -8.23
C ILE A 737 -44.06 -0.93 -6.79
N LEU A 738 -44.03 -2.25 -6.59
CA LEU A 738 -43.94 -2.84 -5.26
C LEU A 738 -42.48 -2.87 -4.82
N LEU A 739 -42.14 -2.18 -3.74
CA LEU A 739 -40.76 -2.09 -3.23
C LEU A 739 -40.60 -2.89 -1.94
N VAL A 740 -39.65 -3.82 -1.91
CA VAL A 740 -39.21 -4.53 -0.71
C VAL A 740 -37.75 -4.21 -0.44
N GLN A 741 -37.47 -3.76 0.78
CA GLN A 741 -36.11 -3.65 1.31
C GLN A 741 -35.86 -4.83 2.26
N THR A 742 -34.80 -5.60 2.02
CA THR A 742 -34.49 -6.82 2.80
C THR A 742 -32.97 -7.01 2.96
N SER A 743 -32.52 -7.94 3.80
CA SER A 743 -31.12 -8.41 3.76
C SER A 743 -30.88 -9.35 2.57
N ASP A 744 -29.61 -9.63 2.26
CA ASP A 744 -29.21 -10.60 1.22
C ASP A 744 -29.81 -11.99 1.46
N GLU A 745 -29.94 -12.41 2.72
CA GLU A 745 -30.57 -13.69 3.10
C GLU A 745 -32.09 -13.69 2.87
N GLY A 746 -32.73 -12.52 2.90
CA GLY A 746 -34.18 -12.37 2.76
C GLY A 746 -34.68 -12.18 1.33
N ILE A 747 -33.79 -12.12 0.32
CA ILE A 747 -34.17 -11.92 -1.10
C ILE A 747 -35.21 -12.96 -1.55
N MET A 748 -35.04 -14.23 -1.23
CA MET A 748 -35.99 -15.27 -1.67
C MET A 748 -37.37 -15.10 -1.02
N ARG A 749 -37.40 -14.76 0.28
CA ARG A 749 -38.65 -14.45 0.97
C ARG A 749 -39.33 -13.25 0.30
N ALA A 750 -38.58 -12.21 -0.06
CA ALA A 750 -39.11 -11.05 -0.77
C ALA A 750 -39.69 -11.43 -2.14
N ILE A 751 -38.98 -12.24 -2.93
CA ILE A 751 -39.44 -12.70 -4.26
C ILE A 751 -40.81 -13.40 -4.16
N LEU A 752 -40.91 -14.41 -3.29
CA LEU A 752 -42.17 -15.16 -3.13
C LEU A 752 -43.27 -14.33 -2.49
N SER A 753 -42.91 -13.40 -1.60
CA SER A 753 -43.88 -12.49 -0.98
C SER A 753 -44.53 -11.59 -2.03
N LEU A 754 -43.74 -11.02 -2.94
CA LEU A 754 -44.26 -10.18 -4.00
C LEU A 754 -45.17 -10.95 -4.96
N PHE A 755 -44.78 -12.15 -5.40
CA PHE A 755 -45.63 -13.01 -6.23
C PHE A 755 -46.93 -13.43 -5.53
N THR A 756 -46.86 -13.76 -4.24
CA THR A 756 -48.05 -14.09 -3.45
C THR A 756 -48.96 -12.88 -3.28
N PHE A 757 -48.38 -11.69 -3.10
CA PHE A 757 -49.11 -10.43 -2.95
C PHE A 757 -49.93 -10.11 -4.21
N VAL A 758 -49.36 -10.31 -5.40
CA VAL A 758 -50.08 -10.15 -6.69
C VAL A 758 -50.89 -11.38 -7.12
N GLN A 759 -50.82 -12.49 -6.35
CA GLN A 759 -51.51 -13.76 -6.64
C GLN A 759 -51.11 -14.39 -7.99
N VAL A 760 -49.82 -14.33 -8.33
CA VAL A 760 -49.25 -14.88 -9.56
C VAL A 760 -48.19 -15.92 -9.23
N SER A 761 -48.09 -17.00 -9.99
CA SER A 761 -47.02 -18.00 -9.83
C SER A 761 -45.65 -17.43 -10.24
N ALA A 762 -44.62 -17.79 -9.47
CA ALA A 762 -43.26 -17.31 -9.70
C ALA A 762 -42.58 -18.09 -10.84
N GLY A 763 -42.26 -17.40 -11.94
CA GLY A 763 -41.37 -17.91 -13.00
C GLY A 763 -40.00 -17.22 -12.96
N PHE A 764 -38.92 -17.95 -13.20
CA PHE A 764 -37.57 -17.35 -13.19
C PHE A 764 -37.38 -16.29 -14.27
N ASN A 765 -38.02 -16.44 -15.43
CA ASN A 765 -37.97 -15.45 -16.50
C ASN A 765 -38.63 -14.11 -16.15
N GLN A 766 -39.39 -14.05 -15.06
CA GLN A 766 -39.93 -12.83 -14.47
C GLN A 766 -38.98 -12.18 -13.47
N LEU A 767 -37.87 -12.84 -13.13
CA LEU A 767 -36.84 -12.33 -12.23
C LEU A 767 -35.69 -11.76 -13.05
N PHE A 768 -35.34 -10.51 -12.77
CA PHE A 768 -34.17 -9.85 -13.34
C PHE A 768 -33.18 -9.51 -12.22
N TYR A 769 -32.09 -10.27 -12.13
CA TYR A 769 -31.01 -10.02 -11.18
C TYR A 769 -30.02 -9.04 -11.78
N CYS A 770 -29.85 -7.89 -11.14
CA CYS A 770 -28.85 -6.90 -11.54
C CYS A 770 -27.46 -7.35 -11.07
N THR A 771 -26.46 -7.02 -11.88
CA THR A 771 -25.03 -7.16 -11.58
C THR A 771 -24.31 -5.86 -11.96
N GLU A 772 -23.06 -5.69 -11.54
CA GLU A 772 -22.23 -4.55 -11.95
C GLU A 772 -22.00 -4.50 -13.48
N ARG A 773 -22.22 -5.63 -14.16
CA ARG A 773 -22.08 -5.77 -15.62
C ARG A 773 -23.40 -5.55 -16.38
N THR A 774 -24.53 -5.39 -15.69
CA THR A 774 -25.83 -5.19 -16.36
C THR A 774 -25.82 -3.93 -17.22
N THR A 775 -26.19 -4.10 -18.50
CA THR A 775 -26.10 -3.05 -19.51
C THR A 775 -27.42 -2.30 -19.70
N TRP A 776 -27.34 -1.10 -20.30
CA TRP A 776 -28.53 -0.32 -20.65
C TRP A 776 -29.49 -1.09 -21.57
N MET A 777 -28.96 -1.89 -22.49
CA MET A 777 -29.78 -2.67 -23.42
C MET A 777 -30.69 -3.68 -22.72
N GLU A 778 -30.17 -4.32 -21.67
CA GLU A 778 -30.91 -5.29 -20.89
C GLU A 778 -32.00 -4.60 -20.05
N MET A 779 -31.66 -3.49 -19.41
CA MET A 779 -32.59 -2.68 -18.62
C MET A 779 -33.67 -2.03 -19.50
N ARG A 780 -33.32 -1.59 -20.72
CA ARG A 780 -34.28 -1.06 -21.69
C ARG A 780 -35.33 -2.11 -22.03
N ALA A 781 -34.91 -3.32 -22.41
CA ALA A 781 -35.88 -4.36 -22.73
C ALA A 781 -36.68 -4.81 -21.50
N PHE A 782 -36.09 -4.81 -20.30
CA PHE A 782 -36.81 -5.06 -19.06
C PHE A 782 -37.91 -4.01 -18.81
N ALA A 783 -37.64 -2.72 -19.07
CA ALA A 783 -38.65 -1.65 -18.98
C ALA A 783 -39.83 -1.91 -19.93
N TYR A 784 -39.56 -2.20 -21.21
CA TYR A 784 -40.60 -2.58 -22.17
C TYR A 784 -41.37 -3.82 -21.70
N ARG A 785 -40.68 -4.83 -21.17
CA ARG A 785 -41.31 -6.05 -20.66
C ARG A 785 -42.27 -5.74 -19.51
N CYS A 786 -41.86 -4.94 -18.55
CA CYS A 786 -42.70 -4.56 -17.41
C CYS A 786 -43.93 -3.74 -17.85
N PHE A 787 -43.75 -2.82 -18.79
CA PHE A 787 -44.82 -1.92 -19.23
C PHE A 787 -45.84 -2.57 -20.18
N TYR A 788 -45.40 -3.55 -20.99
CA TYR A 788 -46.22 -4.11 -22.07
C TYR A 788 -46.64 -5.58 -21.89
N SER A 789 -45.97 -6.39 -21.05
CA SER A 789 -46.17 -7.86 -21.03
C SER A 789 -47.39 -8.37 -20.25
N GLU A 790 -48.12 -7.50 -19.55
CA GLU A 790 -49.21 -7.82 -18.60
C GLU A 790 -48.85 -8.80 -17.46
N LYS A 791 -47.60 -9.30 -17.44
CA LYS A 791 -47.07 -10.19 -16.40
C LYS A 791 -46.35 -9.37 -15.33
N PHE A 792 -46.42 -9.85 -14.09
CA PHE A 792 -45.61 -9.30 -13.01
C PHE A 792 -44.15 -9.71 -13.17
N HIS A 793 -43.23 -8.74 -13.16
CA HIS A 793 -41.77 -8.95 -13.17
C HIS A 793 -41.14 -8.32 -11.94
N GLN A 794 -39.93 -8.75 -11.59
CA GLN A 794 -39.21 -8.23 -10.43
C GLN A 794 -37.78 -7.85 -10.81
N LEU A 795 -37.37 -6.65 -10.41
CA LEU A 795 -36.01 -6.15 -10.49
C LEU A 795 -35.31 -6.37 -9.15
N ILE A 796 -34.25 -7.17 -9.15
CA ILE A 796 -33.57 -7.60 -7.94
C ILE A 796 -32.18 -6.96 -7.88
N ARG A 797 -31.86 -6.37 -6.72
CA ARG A 797 -30.61 -5.65 -6.41
C ARG A 797 -30.27 -4.50 -7.36
N PRO A 798 -31.21 -3.56 -7.64
CA PRO A 798 -30.95 -2.42 -8.51
C PRO A 798 -29.77 -1.53 -8.05
N GLU A 799 -29.33 -1.64 -6.79
CA GLU A 799 -28.11 -1.01 -6.27
C GLU A 799 -26.86 -1.29 -7.13
N LEU A 800 -26.80 -2.44 -7.79
CA LEU A 800 -25.63 -2.83 -8.58
C LEU A 800 -25.58 -2.17 -9.96
N LEU A 801 -26.64 -1.46 -10.36
CA LEU A 801 -26.69 -0.75 -11.63
C LEU A 801 -25.87 0.55 -11.55
N THR A 802 -25.14 0.87 -12.61
CA THR A 802 -24.47 2.18 -12.73
C THR A 802 -25.50 3.33 -12.73
N LEU A 803 -25.12 4.50 -12.21
CA LEU A 803 -26.00 5.68 -12.16
C LEU A 803 -26.56 6.04 -13.54
N SER A 804 -25.75 5.96 -14.60
CA SER A 804 -26.19 6.23 -15.97
C SER A 804 -27.30 5.28 -16.44
N VAL A 805 -27.25 4.00 -16.06
CA VAL A 805 -28.29 3.03 -16.41
C VAL A 805 -29.56 3.28 -15.59
N GLN A 806 -29.42 3.63 -14.31
CA GLN A 806 -30.56 4.01 -13.47
C GLN A 806 -31.30 5.21 -14.05
N ASP A 807 -30.57 6.28 -14.42
CA ASP A 807 -31.17 7.51 -14.99
C ASP A 807 -31.91 7.26 -16.29
N LYS A 808 -31.27 6.54 -17.22
CA LYS A 808 -31.91 6.19 -18.50
C LYS A 808 -33.16 5.34 -18.29
N PHE A 809 -33.18 4.45 -17.30
CA PHE A 809 -34.36 3.64 -16.98
C PHE A 809 -35.52 4.49 -16.50
N ILE A 810 -35.26 5.44 -15.60
CA ILE A 810 -36.28 6.39 -15.12
C ILE A 810 -36.81 7.25 -16.26
N GLU A 811 -35.90 7.80 -17.08
CA GLU A 811 -36.27 8.63 -18.23
C GLU A 811 -37.18 7.87 -19.19
N LEU A 812 -36.81 6.64 -19.55
CA LEU A 812 -37.61 5.78 -20.43
C LEU A 812 -38.97 5.46 -19.83
N LEU A 813 -39.04 5.10 -18.54
CA LEU A 813 -40.30 4.78 -17.88
C LEU A 813 -41.21 6.01 -17.84
N HIS A 814 -40.68 7.19 -17.54
CA HIS A 814 -41.43 8.45 -17.56
C HIS A 814 -41.97 8.77 -18.97
N GLN A 815 -41.15 8.57 -20.01
CA GLN A 815 -41.57 8.72 -21.41
C GLN A 815 -42.70 7.74 -21.78
N MET A 816 -42.62 6.48 -21.34
CA MET A 816 -43.66 5.47 -21.56
C MET A 816 -44.98 5.82 -20.87
N ILE A 817 -44.92 6.21 -19.59
CA ILE A 817 -46.10 6.64 -18.82
C ILE A 817 -46.77 7.85 -19.47
N SER A 818 -45.96 8.84 -19.89
CA SER A 818 -46.46 10.07 -20.51
C SER A 818 -47.08 9.81 -21.89
N SER A 819 -46.54 8.86 -22.67
CA SER A 819 -47.01 8.57 -24.02
C SER A 819 -48.22 7.63 -24.07
N GLN A 820 -48.42 6.78 -23.04
CA GLN A 820 -49.55 5.85 -22.94
C GLN A 820 -50.14 5.85 -21.52
N PRO A 821 -50.85 6.92 -21.11
CA PRO A 821 -51.33 7.07 -19.72
C PRO A 821 -52.38 6.03 -19.32
N ASP A 822 -53.15 5.51 -20.27
CA ASP A 822 -54.20 4.50 -20.04
C ASP A 822 -53.64 3.08 -19.84
N ARG A 823 -52.32 2.88 -20.03
CA ARG A 823 -51.71 1.56 -19.93
C ARG A 823 -51.29 1.29 -18.48
N HIS A 824 -51.84 0.21 -17.92
CA HIS A 824 -51.49 -0.23 -16.58
C HIS A 824 -50.30 -1.17 -16.56
N PHE A 825 -49.41 -0.95 -15.60
CA PHE A 825 -48.25 -1.81 -15.37
C PHE A 825 -48.03 -2.04 -13.88
N GLN A 826 -47.43 -3.19 -13.56
CA GLN A 826 -47.05 -3.53 -12.20
C GLN A 826 -45.76 -4.35 -12.22
N PHE A 827 -44.77 -3.94 -11.43
CA PHE A 827 -43.54 -4.71 -11.23
C PHE A 827 -43.00 -4.53 -9.82
N GLY A 828 -42.18 -5.47 -9.38
CA GLY A 828 -41.53 -5.49 -8.07
C GLY A 828 -40.10 -4.99 -8.13
N ILE A 829 -39.64 -4.37 -7.07
CA ILE A 829 -38.23 -4.03 -6.81
C ILE A 829 -37.84 -4.64 -5.48
N ILE A 830 -36.73 -5.37 -5.47
CA ILE A 830 -36.13 -5.93 -4.25
C ILE A 830 -34.73 -5.36 -4.12
N THR A 831 -34.49 -4.59 -3.07
CA THR A 831 -33.16 -4.02 -2.77
C THR A 831 -32.64 -4.53 -1.43
N THR A 832 -31.31 -4.66 -1.33
CA THR A 832 -30.62 -4.95 -0.06
C THR A 832 -29.92 -3.76 0.58
N SER A 833 -29.94 -2.62 -0.09
CA SER A 833 -29.40 -1.36 0.43
C SER A 833 -30.48 -0.43 0.95
N SER A 834 -30.12 0.51 1.82
CA SER A 834 -31.08 1.51 2.32
C SER A 834 -31.57 2.42 1.21
N ASN A 835 -32.90 2.58 1.10
CA ASN A 835 -33.58 3.42 0.09
C ASN A 835 -33.01 4.85 -0.02
N ILE A 836 -32.46 5.40 1.07
CA ILE A 836 -31.92 6.77 1.15
C ILE A 836 -30.80 7.00 0.10
N ASN A 837 -30.05 5.97 -0.27
CA ASN A 837 -28.86 6.09 -1.12
C ASN A 837 -29.07 5.64 -2.58
N GLN A 838 -30.30 5.29 -2.99
CA GLN A 838 -30.57 4.82 -4.35
C GLN A 838 -31.30 5.86 -5.21
N GLN A 839 -30.61 6.38 -6.24
CA GLN A 839 -31.16 7.33 -7.20
C GLN A 839 -32.39 6.78 -7.93
N LEU A 840 -32.35 5.51 -8.38
CA LEU A 840 -33.48 4.83 -9.00
C LEU A 840 -34.74 4.88 -8.13
N ILE A 841 -34.66 4.39 -6.88
CA ILE A 841 -35.81 4.32 -5.97
C ILE A 841 -36.33 5.71 -5.63
N ASN A 842 -35.45 6.65 -5.32
CA ASN A 842 -35.85 8.01 -4.99
C ASN A 842 -36.58 8.69 -6.15
N SER A 843 -36.10 8.47 -7.39
CA SER A 843 -36.74 9.00 -8.59
C SER A 843 -38.10 8.34 -8.87
N LEU A 844 -38.24 7.03 -8.64
CA LEU A 844 -39.53 6.34 -8.77
C LEU A 844 -40.54 6.78 -7.70
N LYS A 845 -40.08 7.04 -6.47
CA LYS A 845 -40.93 7.58 -5.40
C LYS A 845 -41.47 8.97 -5.76
N ALA A 846 -40.69 9.79 -6.45
CA ALA A 846 -41.12 11.10 -6.93
C ALA A 846 -42.25 11.02 -7.98
N LEU A 847 -42.42 9.86 -8.65
CA LEU A 847 -43.54 9.61 -9.55
C LEU A 847 -44.84 9.19 -8.82
N GLU A 848 -44.81 9.04 -7.49
CA GLU A 848 -45.94 8.57 -6.66
C GLU A 848 -46.45 7.16 -7.04
N LEU A 849 -45.61 6.33 -7.68
CA LEU A 849 -45.97 4.98 -8.14
C LEU A 849 -45.52 3.87 -7.17
N VAL A 850 -44.68 4.19 -6.20
CA VAL A 850 -44.01 3.20 -5.34
C VAL A 850 -44.85 2.87 -4.12
N HIS A 851 -45.15 1.59 -3.93
CA HIS A 851 -45.77 1.03 -2.74
C HIS A 851 -44.75 0.18 -1.97
N GLU A 852 -44.35 0.63 -0.78
CA GLU A 852 -43.42 -0.11 0.07
C GLU A 852 -44.13 -1.25 0.81
N ILE A 853 -43.56 -2.46 0.69
CA ILE A 853 -43.96 -3.66 1.40
C ILE A 853 -42.99 -3.84 2.58
N TYR A 854 -43.52 -3.74 3.80
CA TYR A 854 -42.74 -3.89 5.02
C TYR A 854 -42.59 -5.37 5.44
N ASP A 855 -41.63 -5.63 6.33
CA ASP A 855 -41.29 -6.98 6.79
C ASP A 855 -42.49 -7.78 7.34
N TYR A 856 -43.38 -7.13 8.07
CA TYR A 856 -44.56 -7.75 8.65
C TYR A 856 -45.64 -8.13 7.61
N GLN A 857 -45.56 -7.59 6.38
CA GLN A 857 -46.45 -7.93 5.26
C GLN A 857 -45.88 -9.04 4.38
N MET A 858 -44.59 -9.36 4.52
CA MET A 858 -43.96 -10.48 3.83
C MET A 858 -44.42 -11.83 4.37
N LEU A 859 -44.16 -12.91 3.62
CA LEU A 859 -44.47 -14.27 4.04
C LEU A 859 -43.75 -14.61 5.35
N ASN A 860 -44.51 -15.06 6.34
CA ASN A 860 -43.95 -15.67 7.54
C ASN A 860 -43.32 -17.04 7.20
N LYS A 861 -42.54 -17.62 8.12
CA LYS A 861 -41.85 -18.89 7.90
C LYS A 861 -42.77 -20.03 7.43
N THR A 862 -43.98 -20.12 7.99
CA THR A 862 -44.94 -21.18 7.65
C THR A 862 -45.45 -21.03 6.22
N LYS A 863 -45.91 -19.85 5.83
CA LYS A 863 -46.38 -19.61 4.46
C LYS A 863 -45.25 -19.67 3.43
N LEU A 864 -44.06 -19.20 3.79
CA LEU A 864 -42.89 -19.32 2.92
C LEU A 864 -42.59 -20.79 2.60
N LYS A 865 -42.67 -21.67 3.61
CA LYS A 865 -42.53 -23.11 3.44
C LYS A 865 -43.61 -23.67 2.52
N GLU A 866 -44.88 -23.31 2.73
CA GLU A 866 -45.98 -23.75 1.85
C GLU A 866 -45.77 -23.34 0.39
N GLU A 867 -45.29 -22.11 0.13
CA GLU A 867 -44.99 -21.66 -1.24
C GLU A 867 -43.78 -22.38 -1.85
N ILE A 868 -42.74 -22.67 -1.06
CA ILE A 868 -41.60 -23.48 -1.51
C ILE A 868 -42.04 -24.90 -1.87
N GLU A 869 -42.88 -25.53 -1.04
CA GLU A 869 -43.41 -26.87 -1.30
C GLU A 869 -44.32 -26.92 -2.53
N LYS A 870 -45.07 -25.86 -2.82
CA LYS A 870 -45.86 -25.74 -4.06
C LYS A 870 -45.00 -25.68 -5.32
N LEU A 871 -43.86 -24.98 -5.24
CA LEU A 871 -42.92 -24.83 -6.37
C LEU A 871 -42.01 -26.04 -6.53
N ASN A 872 -41.72 -26.76 -5.45
CA ASN A 872 -40.87 -27.94 -5.49
C ASN A 872 -41.66 -29.17 -5.97
N GLU A 873 -41.54 -29.48 -7.25
CA GLU A 873 -42.09 -30.71 -7.83
C GLU A 873 -41.30 -31.94 -7.35
N LYS A 874 -41.97 -33.10 -7.18
CA LYS A 874 -41.54 -34.32 -6.45
C LYS A 874 -40.28 -35.05 -6.96
N ASN A 875 -39.43 -34.41 -7.76
CA ASN A 875 -38.23 -34.98 -8.37
C ASN A 875 -36.93 -34.35 -7.82
N CYS A 876 -36.94 -33.82 -6.61
CA CYS A 876 -35.76 -33.31 -5.91
C CYS A 876 -35.60 -34.03 -4.56
N PHE A 877 -34.47 -34.69 -4.36
CA PHE A 877 -34.21 -35.53 -3.19
C PHE A 877 -32.97 -35.05 -2.44
N LEU A 878 -33.07 -34.94 -1.13
CA LEU A 878 -31.95 -34.68 -0.24
C LEU A 878 -31.42 -36.00 0.30
N VAL A 879 -30.17 -36.35 -0.02
CA VAL A 879 -29.52 -37.59 0.43
C VAL A 879 -28.53 -37.27 1.54
N THR A 880 -28.75 -37.87 2.71
CA THR A 880 -27.97 -37.58 3.92
C THR A 880 -27.56 -38.86 4.63
N SER A 881 -26.54 -38.77 5.49
CA SER A 881 -26.09 -39.88 6.34
C SER A 881 -25.51 -39.34 7.63
N HIS A 882 -25.67 -40.05 8.74
CA HIS A 882 -25.16 -39.63 10.05
C HIS A 882 -23.62 -39.59 10.13
N ILE A 883 -22.95 -40.43 9.33
CA ILE A 883 -21.49 -40.54 9.29
C ILE A 883 -21.07 -40.54 7.81
N ALA A 884 -19.90 -39.97 7.52
CA ALA A 884 -19.28 -40.08 6.20
C ALA A 884 -18.95 -41.55 5.85
N GLY A 885 -18.91 -41.88 4.57
CA GLY A 885 -18.56 -43.25 4.12
C GLY A 885 -19.69 -44.29 4.18
N LEU A 886 -20.93 -43.90 4.55
CA LEU A 886 -22.08 -44.82 4.55
C LEU A 886 -22.64 -45.17 3.16
N GLY A 887 -22.04 -44.65 2.08
CA GLY A 887 -22.38 -45.04 0.70
C GLY A 887 -23.37 -44.14 -0.04
N LYS A 888 -23.59 -42.88 0.39
CA LYS A 888 -24.47 -41.88 -0.29
C LYS A 888 -24.31 -41.84 -1.80
N SER A 889 -23.11 -41.49 -2.28
CA SER A 889 -22.78 -41.48 -3.71
C SER A 889 -23.09 -42.81 -4.42
N THR A 890 -22.84 -43.96 -3.77
CA THR A 890 -23.12 -45.29 -4.35
C THR A 890 -24.62 -45.55 -4.44
N THR A 891 -25.38 -45.21 -3.39
CA THR A 891 -26.84 -45.32 -3.38
C THR A 891 -27.48 -44.44 -4.45
N ILE A 892 -27.04 -43.19 -4.59
CA ILE A 892 -27.52 -42.28 -5.64
C ILE A 892 -27.22 -42.88 -7.03
N ARG A 893 -25.98 -43.32 -7.26
CA ARG A 893 -25.58 -43.96 -8.52
C ARG A 893 -26.47 -45.18 -8.84
N ASN A 894 -26.74 -46.04 -7.85
CA ASN A 894 -27.56 -47.22 -8.04
C ASN A 894 -29.02 -46.88 -8.31
N ILE A 895 -29.60 -45.88 -7.63
CA ILE A 895 -30.95 -45.39 -7.91
C ILE A 895 -31.03 -44.86 -9.35
N ILE A 896 -30.06 -44.05 -9.77
CA ILE A 896 -29.99 -43.48 -11.11
C ILE A 896 -29.84 -44.59 -12.17
N HIS A 897 -28.90 -45.51 -11.96
CA HIS A 897 -28.66 -46.64 -12.86
C HIS A 897 -29.91 -47.53 -12.99
N ASN A 898 -30.59 -47.85 -11.88
CA ASN A 898 -31.82 -48.63 -11.88
C ASN A 898 -32.97 -47.91 -12.61
N SER A 899 -32.95 -46.57 -12.66
CA SER A 899 -33.91 -45.78 -13.44
C SER A 899 -33.56 -45.68 -14.92
N GLY A 900 -32.46 -46.30 -15.37
CA GLY A 900 -32.00 -46.26 -16.76
C GLY A 900 -31.55 -44.88 -17.23
N LYS A 901 -31.18 -43.99 -16.29
CA LYS A 901 -30.75 -42.62 -16.56
C LYS A 901 -29.22 -42.51 -16.48
N GLU A 902 -28.66 -41.60 -17.26
CA GLU A 902 -27.25 -41.20 -17.23
C GLU A 902 -26.96 -40.38 -15.97
N HIS A 903 -25.86 -40.70 -15.28
CA HIS A 903 -25.47 -40.09 -14.02
C HIS A 903 -24.55 -38.89 -14.25
N ILE A 904 -25.08 -37.67 -14.07
CA ILE A 904 -24.29 -36.44 -14.13
C ILE A 904 -23.93 -36.02 -12.69
N LYS A 905 -22.69 -36.25 -12.28
CA LYS A 905 -22.19 -35.83 -10.96
C LYS A 905 -21.59 -34.42 -11.02
N PHE A 906 -22.10 -33.51 -10.19
CA PHE A 906 -21.69 -32.12 -10.10
C PHE A 906 -21.21 -31.77 -8.68
N PRO A 907 -19.89 -31.86 -8.41
CA PRO A 907 -19.33 -31.57 -7.10
C PRO A 907 -19.17 -30.06 -6.84
N ILE A 908 -19.55 -29.59 -5.64
CA ILE A 908 -19.45 -28.20 -5.20
C ILE A 908 -18.69 -28.16 -3.86
N SER A 909 -17.55 -27.48 -3.83
CA SER A 909 -16.74 -27.29 -2.60
C SER A 909 -15.87 -26.03 -2.71
N GLY A 910 -15.42 -25.51 -1.57
CA GLY A 910 -14.50 -24.38 -1.47
C GLY A 910 -15.18 -23.01 -1.59
N ASN A 911 -14.48 -22.05 -2.22
CA ASN A 911 -14.99 -20.71 -2.48
C ASN A 911 -15.79 -20.72 -3.79
N ILE A 912 -17.03 -20.22 -3.76
CA ILE A 912 -17.97 -20.32 -4.87
C ILE A 912 -18.12 -18.96 -5.54
N ASP A 913 -17.71 -18.89 -6.80
CA ASP A 913 -18.16 -17.84 -7.72
C ASP A 913 -19.40 -18.32 -8.48
N MET A 914 -20.49 -17.54 -8.43
CA MET A 914 -21.77 -17.93 -9.03
C MET A 914 -21.71 -18.03 -10.55
N GLU A 915 -21.01 -17.12 -11.20
CA GLU A 915 -20.93 -17.06 -12.67
C GLU A 915 -20.14 -18.27 -13.19
N SER A 916 -18.99 -18.56 -12.59
CA SER A 916 -18.21 -19.77 -12.86
C SER A 916 -18.98 -21.06 -12.56
N LEU A 917 -19.68 -21.12 -11.41
CA LEU A 917 -20.46 -22.29 -11.01
C LEU A 917 -21.60 -22.57 -11.98
N MET A 918 -22.36 -21.54 -12.35
CA MET A 918 -23.45 -21.63 -13.33
C MET A 918 -22.93 -22.05 -14.70
N THR A 919 -21.84 -21.45 -15.18
CA THR A 919 -21.21 -21.82 -16.46
C THR A 919 -20.72 -23.26 -16.47
N ARG A 920 -20.12 -23.73 -15.37
CA ARG A 920 -19.70 -25.14 -15.23
C ARG A 920 -20.89 -26.09 -15.23
N PHE A 921 -21.96 -25.75 -14.49
CA PHE A 921 -23.20 -26.53 -14.54
C PHE A 921 -23.76 -26.54 -15.95
N CYS A 922 -23.67 -25.41 -16.66
CA CYS A 922 -24.13 -25.32 -18.03
C CYS A 922 -23.44 -26.27 -18.98
N ASN A 923 -22.10 -26.29 -18.94
CA ASN A 923 -21.33 -27.18 -19.79
C ASN A 923 -21.62 -28.65 -19.47
N CYS A 924 -21.78 -29.01 -18.19
CA CYS A 924 -22.10 -30.39 -17.79
C CYS A 924 -23.48 -30.87 -18.28
N VAL A 925 -24.49 -29.99 -18.29
CA VAL A 925 -25.86 -30.35 -18.72
C VAL A 925 -26.01 -30.27 -20.24
N ASN A 926 -25.37 -29.30 -20.89
CA ASN A 926 -25.46 -29.09 -22.33
C ASN A 926 -24.86 -30.26 -23.15
N ASP A 927 -23.86 -30.98 -22.66
CA ASP A 927 -23.25 -32.10 -23.41
C ASP A 927 -24.17 -33.34 -23.51
N SER A 928 -25.23 -33.40 -22.71
CA SER A 928 -26.12 -34.56 -22.60
C SER A 928 -27.37 -34.42 -23.50
N SER A 929 -27.29 -35.02 -24.68
CA SER A 929 -28.20 -34.89 -25.85
C SER A 929 -29.69 -35.29 -25.68
N SER A 930 -30.21 -35.48 -24.47
CA SER A 930 -31.67 -35.59 -24.23
C SER A 930 -32.01 -35.44 -22.75
N SER A 931 -32.71 -34.35 -22.40
CA SER A 931 -33.12 -34.03 -21.02
C SER A 931 -33.87 -35.17 -20.33
N SER A 932 -34.62 -36.00 -21.06
CA SER A 932 -35.37 -37.12 -20.48
C SER A 932 -34.52 -38.33 -20.04
N LYS A 933 -33.21 -38.37 -20.34
CA LYS A 933 -32.34 -39.52 -20.06
C LYS A 933 -31.36 -39.28 -18.92
N ILE A 934 -31.31 -38.09 -18.33
CA ILE A 934 -30.29 -37.74 -17.34
C ILE A 934 -30.85 -37.66 -15.92
N ALA A 935 -29.98 -37.86 -14.94
CA ALA A 935 -30.23 -37.56 -13.54
C ALA A 935 -29.05 -36.79 -12.97
N ILE A 936 -29.35 -35.71 -12.26
CA ILE A 936 -28.34 -34.78 -11.75
C ILE A 936 -28.03 -35.13 -10.29
N HIS A 937 -26.76 -35.31 -9.99
CA HIS A 937 -26.26 -35.56 -8.64
C HIS A 937 -25.39 -34.36 -8.21
N ILE A 938 -25.94 -33.48 -7.38
CA ILE A 938 -25.23 -32.34 -6.80
C ILE A 938 -24.56 -32.81 -5.51
N ASP A 939 -23.22 -32.87 -5.52
CA ASP A 939 -22.42 -33.34 -4.37
C ASP A 939 -21.82 -32.13 -3.64
N ILE A 940 -22.38 -31.78 -2.49
CA ILE A 940 -22.05 -30.58 -1.73
C ILE A 940 -21.07 -30.94 -0.59
N GLY A 941 -19.82 -30.51 -0.75
CA GLY A 941 -18.77 -30.59 0.26
C GLY A 941 -18.71 -29.34 1.15
N VAL A 942 -17.55 -29.10 1.77
CA VAL A 942 -17.32 -27.92 2.63
C VAL A 942 -17.29 -26.64 1.78
N ILE A 943 -18.10 -25.65 2.15
CA ILE A 943 -18.30 -24.39 1.41
C ILE A 943 -18.07 -23.19 2.31
N HIS A 944 -17.37 -22.17 1.81
CA HIS A 944 -17.09 -20.94 2.55
C HIS A 944 -18.23 -19.91 2.47
N ASP A 945 -18.86 -19.77 1.28
CA ASP A 945 -19.94 -18.81 1.05
C ASP A 945 -21.30 -19.52 0.86
N ILE A 946 -22.06 -19.59 1.95
CA ILE A 946 -23.39 -20.22 1.99
C ILE A 946 -24.40 -19.43 1.15
N ASN A 947 -24.24 -18.11 1.01
CA ASN A 947 -25.21 -17.25 0.34
C ASN A 947 -25.20 -17.46 -1.17
N GLN A 948 -24.02 -17.61 -1.77
CA GLN A 948 -23.90 -17.95 -3.19
C GLN A 948 -24.47 -19.33 -3.49
N LEU A 949 -24.14 -20.34 -2.67
CA LEU A 949 -24.74 -21.67 -2.79
C LEU A 949 -26.27 -21.61 -2.71
N ASN A 950 -26.82 -20.82 -1.79
CA ASN A 950 -28.26 -20.67 -1.62
C ASN A 950 -28.93 -20.15 -2.91
N LYS A 951 -28.36 -19.12 -3.55
CA LYS A 951 -28.85 -18.59 -4.84
C LYS A 951 -28.80 -19.63 -5.95
N PHE A 952 -27.72 -20.40 -6.03
CA PHE A 952 -27.59 -21.49 -7.00
C PHE A 952 -28.67 -22.55 -6.82
N LEU A 953 -28.81 -23.05 -5.58
CA LEU A 953 -29.80 -24.07 -5.24
C LEU A 953 -31.23 -23.59 -5.51
N TYR A 954 -31.58 -22.34 -5.19
CA TYR A 954 -32.91 -21.80 -5.53
C TYR A 954 -33.19 -21.83 -7.04
N SER A 955 -32.19 -21.43 -7.83
CA SER A 955 -32.32 -21.36 -9.29
C SER A 955 -32.47 -22.76 -9.91
N VAL A 956 -31.73 -23.74 -9.41
CA VAL A 956 -31.74 -25.12 -9.91
C VAL A 956 -32.93 -25.92 -9.39
N ILE A 957 -33.35 -25.74 -8.14
CA ILE A 957 -34.36 -26.58 -7.48
C ILE A 957 -35.77 -26.01 -7.65
N LEU A 958 -36.01 -24.74 -7.29
CA LEU A 958 -37.36 -24.15 -7.35
C LEU A 958 -37.75 -23.82 -8.77
N PHE A 959 -36.84 -23.15 -9.47
CA PHE A 959 -37.14 -22.56 -10.76
C PHE A 959 -36.81 -23.48 -11.92
N ARG A 960 -35.99 -24.51 -11.67
CA ARG A 960 -35.49 -25.46 -12.68
C ARG A 960 -34.88 -24.79 -13.91
N SER A 961 -34.52 -23.51 -13.79
CA SER A 961 -34.10 -22.68 -14.88
C SER A 961 -33.29 -21.52 -14.34
N PHE A 962 -32.28 -21.14 -15.10
CA PHE A 962 -31.46 -20.00 -14.77
C PHE A 962 -30.78 -19.44 -16.01
N ARG A 963 -30.21 -18.25 -15.86
CA ARG A 963 -29.51 -17.56 -16.93
C ARG A 963 -28.16 -17.06 -16.42
N CYS A 964 -27.11 -17.38 -17.14
CA CYS A 964 -25.74 -16.89 -16.94
C CYS A 964 -25.32 -16.19 -18.24
N GLU A 965 -25.21 -14.86 -18.21
CA GLU A 965 -24.91 -14.03 -19.38
C GLU A 965 -25.80 -14.37 -20.61
N SER A 966 -25.21 -14.98 -21.64
CA SER A 966 -25.91 -15.40 -22.87
C SER A 966 -26.47 -16.82 -22.83
N MET A 967 -26.05 -17.63 -21.87
CA MET A 967 -26.51 -19.01 -21.71
C MET A 967 -27.71 -19.02 -20.79
N ALA A 968 -28.82 -19.54 -21.29
CA ALA A 968 -29.92 -19.96 -20.45
C ALA A 968 -29.85 -21.47 -20.31
N ILE A 969 -30.26 -21.98 -19.16
CA ILE A 969 -30.51 -23.40 -18.96
C ILE A 969 -31.88 -23.60 -18.36
N ASN A 970 -32.50 -24.67 -18.83
CA ASN A 970 -33.72 -25.21 -18.29
C ASN A 970 -33.49 -26.70 -18.06
N VAL A 971 -33.70 -27.14 -16.83
CA VAL A 971 -33.74 -28.55 -16.43
C VAL A 971 -35.20 -28.96 -16.46
N ASP A 972 -35.56 -29.93 -17.29
CA ASP A 972 -36.95 -30.38 -17.35
C ASP A 972 -37.38 -30.99 -15.99
N VAL A 973 -38.66 -30.83 -15.67
CA VAL A 973 -39.28 -31.31 -14.42
C VAL A 973 -39.04 -32.80 -14.18
N ASP A 974 -39.01 -33.59 -15.26
CA ASP A 974 -38.82 -35.04 -15.22
C ASP A 974 -37.37 -35.47 -14.91
N VAL A 975 -36.43 -34.52 -14.85
CA VAL A 975 -35.04 -34.76 -14.46
C VAL A 975 -34.93 -34.81 -12.94
N PRO A 976 -34.63 -35.97 -12.34
CA PRO A 976 -34.44 -36.08 -10.91
C PRO A 976 -33.12 -35.41 -10.52
N ILE A 977 -33.17 -34.62 -9.45
CA ILE A 977 -32.02 -33.98 -8.84
C ILE A 977 -31.81 -34.58 -7.47
N TYR A 978 -30.65 -35.20 -7.25
CA TYR A 978 -30.22 -35.74 -5.97
C TYR A 978 -29.16 -34.81 -5.38
N ILE A 979 -29.39 -34.33 -4.17
CA ILE A 979 -28.46 -33.45 -3.45
C ILE A 979 -27.81 -34.26 -2.34
N GLU A 980 -26.53 -34.55 -2.49
CA GLU A 980 -25.70 -35.18 -1.46
C GLU A 980 -25.11 -34.09 -0.57
N LEU A 981 -25.38 -34.17 0.75
CA LEU A 981 -24.68 -33.36 1.75
C LEU A 981 -23.59 -34.19 2.43
N ASP A 982 -22.41 -33.60 2.58
CA ASP A 982 -21.36 -34.16 3.42
C ASP A 982 -21.83 -34.27 4.90
N SER A 983 -21.31 -35.27 5.61
CA SER A 983 -21.72 -35.63 6.99
C SER A 983 -20.91 -34.90 8.07
N SER A 984 -20.14 -33.88 7.70
CA SER A 984 -19.32 -33.11 8.64
C SER A 984 -20.18 -32.21 9.56
N PRO A 985 -19.74 -31.92 10.80
CA PRO A 985 -20.51 -31.10 11.75
C PRO A 985 -20.85 -29.70 11.22
N GLN A 986 -19.98 -29.14 10.37
CA GLN A 986 -20.18 -27.86 9.70
C GLN A 986 -21.37 -27.90 8.73
N MET A 987 -21.64 -29.05 8.10
CA MET A 987 -22.73 -29.21 7.13
C MET A 987 -24.10 -29.40 7.79
N THR A 988 -24.15 -29.83 9.05
CA THR A 988 -25.38 -29.78 9.87
C THR A 988 -25.86 -28.33 10.03
N SER A 989 -24.95 -27.37 10.23
CA SER A 989 -25.29 -25.95 10.30
C SER A 989 -25.74 -25.38 8.95
N LEU A 990 -25.27 -25.96 7.84
CA LEU A 990 -25.66 -25.56 6.48
C LEU A 990 -27.11 -26.00 6.17
N PHE A 991 -27.51 -27.19 6.62
CA PHE A 991 -28.91 -27.64 6.57
C PHE A 991 -29.84 -26.70 7.36
N GLU A 992 -29.41 -26.18 8.51
CA GLU A 992 -30.20 -25.23 9.31
C GLU A 992 -30.36 -23.85 8.65
N LYS A 993 -29.36 -23.42 7.88
CA LYS A 993 -29.33 -22.10 7.22
C LYS A 993 -30.03 -22.09 5.86
N ILE A 994 -29.97 -23.19 5.11
CA ILE A 994 -30.53 -23.26 3.76
C ILE A 994 -31.96 -23.80 3.80
N ILE A 995 -32.94 -22.89 3.76
CA ILE A 995 -34.37 -23.18 3.87
C ILE A 995 -34.83 -24.20 2.83
N ILE A 996 -34.31 -24.17 1.59
CA ILE A 996 -34.77 -25.09 0.55
C ILE A 996 -34.51 -26.55 0.89
N LEU A 997 -33.35 -26.86 1.49
CA LEU A 997 -32.97 -28.23 1.83
C LEU A 997 -33.89 -28.83 2.90
N GLN A 998 -34.45 -28.00 3.79
CA GLN A 998 -35.38 -28.42 4.83
C GLN A 998 -36.75 -28.86 4.28
N ASN A 999 -37.07 -28.49 3.04
CA ASN A 999 -38.36 -28.75 2.39
C ASN A 999 -38.25 -29.78 1.24
N LEU A 1000 -37.10 -30.45 1.10
CA LEU A 1000 -36.91 -31.54 0.14
C LEU A 1000 -37.26 -32.89 0.76
N GLU A 1001 -37.64 -33.84 -0.09
CA GLU A 1001 -37.82 -35.23 0.34
C GLU A 1001 -36.46 -35.84 0.74
N LYS A 1002 -36.36 -36.32 1.99
CA LYS A 1002 -35.10 -36.78 2.57
C LYS A 1002 -34.93 -38.29 2.43
N ILE A 1003 -33.84 -38.71 1.80
CA ILE A 1003 -33.35 -40.10 1.77
C ILE A 1003 -32.19 -40.21 2.77
N GLU A 1004 -32.42 -40.89 3.89
CA GLU A 1004 -31.43 -41.04 4.97
C GLU A 1004 -30.81 -42.43 4.95
N ILE A 1005 -29.48 -42.49 4.87
CA ILE A 1005 -28.73 -43.74 4.81
C ILE A 1005 -28.17 -44.06 6.18
N PHE A 1006 -28.73 -45.11 6.78
CA PHE A 1006 -28.39 -45.56 8.13
C PHE A 1006 -27.35 -46.69 8.17
N ARG A 1007 -27.17 -47.44 7.07
CA ARG A 1007 -26.32 -48.63 7.01
C ARG A 1007 -25.69 -48.81 5.63
N ILE A 1008 -24.46 -49.30 5.60
CA ILE A 1008 -23.77 -49.73 4.38
C ILE A 1008 -24.38 -51.05 3.91
N ASP A 1009 -24.83 -51.10 2.65
CA ASP A 1009 -25.16 -52.37 1.99
C ASP A 1009 -23.87 -53.03 1.49
N TRP A 1010 -23.30 -53.90 2.31
CA TRP A 1010 -22.05 -54.63 2.03
C TRP A 1010 -22.12 -55.48 0.76
N LYS A 1011 -23.31 -55.80 0.23
CA LYS A 1011 -23.46 -56.55 -1.03
C LYS A 1011 -23.23 -55.69 -2.28
N GLN A 1012 -23.21 -54.37 -2.13
CA GLN A 1012 -23.11 -53.40 -3.23
C GLN A 1012 -21.72 -52.74 -3.35
N MET A 1013 -20.76 -53.09 -2.47
CA MET A 1013 -19.38 -52.63 -2.61
C MET A 1013 -18.68 -53.41 -3.72
N ASP A 1014 -18.47 -52.76 -4.86
CA ASP A 1014 -17.61 -53.26 -5.93
C ASP A 1014 -16.15 -53.20 -5.44
N ILE A 1015 -15.54 -54.36 -5.21
CA ILE A 1015 -14.23 -54.52 -4.54
C ILE A 1015 -13.08 -53.86 -5.33
N ASN A 1016 -13.32 -53.43 -6.56
CA ASN A 1016 -12.32 -52.86 -7.47
C ASN A 1016 -12.00 -51.36 -7.24
N HIS A 1017 -12.66 -50.65 -6.33
CA HIS A 1017 -12.44 -49.20 -6.11
C HIS A 1017 -11.85 -48.79 -4.74
N LEU A 1018 -11.30 -49.74 -3.96
CA LEU A 1018 -10.75 -49.49 -2.62
C LEU A 1018 -9.28 -49.01 -2.58
N SER A 1019 -8.79 -48.31 -3.61
CA SER A 1019 -7.45 -47.69 -3.58
C SER A 1019 -7.54 -46.24 -3.09
N GLY A 1020 -7.82 -46.02 -1.80
CA GLY A 1020 -7.88 -44.65 -1.27
C GLY A 1020 -8.47 -44.49 0.12
N ILE A 1021 -8.10 -45.35 1.07
CA ILE A 1021 -8.31 -45.08 2.50
C ILE A 1021 -6.98 -45.42 3.18
N GLN A 1022 -6.16 -44.39 3.46
CA GLN A 1022 -5.07 -44.52 4.43
C GLN A 1022 -5.64 -44.15 5.81
N LEU A 1023 -5.41 -45.05 6.77
CA LEU A 1023 -5.79 -44.93 8.18
C LEU A 1023 -5.08 -43.76 8.87
#